data_AF-A0A949WYV8-F1
#
_entry.id   AF-A0A949WYV8-F1
#
_cell.length_a   1.000
_cell.length_b   1.000
_cell.length_c   1.000
_cell.angle_alpha   90.00
_cell.angle_beta   90.00
_cell.angle_gamma   90.00
#
_symmetry.space_group_name_H-M   'P 1'
#
loop_
_entity.id
_entity.type
_entity.pdbx_description
1 polymer ?
#
loop_
_entity_poly.entity_id
_entity_poly.type
_entity_poly.pdbx_seq_one_letter_code
_entity_poly.pdbx_strand_id
1 'polypeptide(L)'
;MPSTLNTLIEGVSELQRGNYSTAIELLEEYCRNYQVDSEGNYSKYIYAQQHIVKAYGYLGDKSKAIERTKYLAINGHPQIKKWAKRVLAYLSPQAYQSLPQEVIESDNKPLWDSESAKLVLHSINDYLEFGSNSHVVESLESACESLKFNTKEYLYAKVLLIEAYHVNGQSKNAVAICNQLLNSKHYVTRLLANQYLCSLSKPEWVRKAHLERETEFLTNKQAAKLYQRGYDALIDKNYAEAFEIFEEYCKKTLPGTREYLQASKYLVHFYLSSEEFSLAIKLCIQLITSEDKLSQRWARELLYTDLFRENPPENTIDTEIFSSQIEGTEKSSIYLDESYQESTRKPAIKLFRFRTIDEFEEFYQQKLLRVLKRFEARRKQAIATIVIYSITALAILSFTFLYSSLIYLFFIFIFAILYLLFYQSAFKTLTYKFDDNLMHKIYEFIGTDKSLRKSTVCSDEDNTLTLYNINRSQIIDSFFQPNYIEQNNLISGIINNIDIRLSKVNVSSTTTQAWTKIFNLNRKLGAIASVPIVSVLAAILLLTLRLFKGIPYIFTRMVNGKSLDFQRFRIEILENKIYSHQVFTGLFFTAKLNNKSQPITVIKPKLVNDAISLLDDEEKQLVEIENSEFNYLFSVYSENQVQARKIVSNSLIEKLVRFRQKNNKNIYISFVGKMIYVAIEYPEGIFEPNLFRSMLRFTPLQKYFEAVQLMLRIVEELK
;
A
#
# COMPACT_ATOMS: atom_id res chain seq x y z
N MET A 1 -13.68 -2.02 -26.39
CA MET A 1 -13.07 -2.24 -25.06
C MET A 1 -12.15 -1.08 -24.59
N PRO A 2 -11.18 -0.54 -25.36
CA PRO A 2 -10.32 0.55 -24.85
C PRO A 2 -10.88 1.98 -24.97
N SER A 3 -12.01 2.20 -25.65
CA SER A 3 -12.59 3.53 -25.85
C SER A 3 -13.32 4.06 -24.61
N THR A 4 -14.10 3.22 -23.93
CA THR A 4 -14.90 3.60 -22.76
C THR A 4 -14.02 3.93 -21.54
N LEU A 5 -12.99 3.14 -21.26
CA LEU A 5 -12.08 3.42 -20.14
C LEU A 5 -11.34 4.77 -20.31
N ASN A 6 -11.03 5.16 -21.55
CA ASN A 6 -10.41 6.46 -21.81
C ASN A 6 -11.39 7.61 -21.49
N THR A 7 -12.67 7.47 -21.81
CA THR A 7 -13.71 8.47 -21.48
C THR A 7 -13.85 8.67 -19.97
N LEU A 8 -13.79 7.60 -19.18
CA LEU A 8 -13.76 7.69 -17.71
C LEU A 8 -12.54 8.49 -17.21
N ILE A 9 -11.35 8.14 -17.69
CA ILE A 9 -10.10 8.78 -17.28
C ILE A 9 -10.10 10.27 -17.68
N GLU A 10 -10.59 10.58 -18.87
CA GLU A 10 -10.69 11.96 -19.37
C GLU A 10 -11.69 12.79 -18.55
N GLY A 11 -12.86 12.23 -18.25
CA GLY A 11 -13.85 12.88 -17.39
C GLY A 11 -13.32 13.17 -15.98
N VAL A 12 -12.59 12.24 -15.38
CA VAL A 12 -11.94 12.45 -14.07
C VAL A 12 -10.82 13.50 -14.14
N SER A 13 -10.05 13.52 -15.23
CA SER A 13 -8.99 14.52 -15.45
C SER A 13 -9.55 15.93 -15.61
N GLU A 14 -10.65 16.10 -16.33
CA GLU A 14 -11.30 17.42 -16.46
C GLU A 14 -11.84 17.94 -15.12
N LEU A 15 -12.29 17.04 -14.25
CA LEU A 15 -12.71 17.37 -12.88
C LEU A 15 -11.54 17.95 -12.06
N GLN A 16 -10.35 17.37 -12.19
CA GLN A 16 -9.13 17.87 -11.51
C GLN A 16 -8.61 19.19 -12.09
N ARG A 17 -8.87 19.46 -13.38
CA ARG A 17 -8.53 20.73 -14.04
C ARG A 17 -9.51 21.86 -13.69
N GLY A 18 -10.58 21.57 -12.96
CA GLY A 18 -11.64 22.52 -12.62
C GLY A 18 -12.71 22.69 -13.71
N ASN A 19 -12.65 21.89 -14.78
CA ASN A 19 -13.60 21.92 -15.90
C ASN A 19 -14.77 20.97 -15.62
N TYR A 20 -15.56 21.30 -14.60
CA TYR A 20 -16.56 20.39 -14.03
C TYR A 20 -17.72 20.06 -14.98
N SER A 21 -18.12 20.97 -15.88
CA SER A 21 -19.17 20.71 -16.87
C SER A 21 -18.74 19.64 -17.88
N THR A 22 -17.55 19.81 -18.46
CA THR A 22 -16.95 18.85 -19.40
C THR A 22 -16.69 17.50 -18.73
N ALA A 23 -16.27 17.52 -17.45
CA ALA A 23 -16.12 16.31 -16.66
C ALA A 23 -17.43 15.53 -16.53
N ILE A 24 -18.55 16.20 -16.24
CA ILE A 24 -19.87 15.57 -16.13
C ILE A 24 -20.28 14.94 -17.45
N GLU A 25 -20.15 15.66 -18.56
CA GLU A 25 -20.53 15.16 -19.89
C GLU A 25 -19.79 13.87 -20.25
N LEU A 26 -18.46 13.85 -20.05
CA LEU A 26 -17.60 12.70 -20.32
C LEU A 26 -17.92 11.52 -19.40
N LEU A 27 -18.14 11.77 -18.11
CA LEU A 27 -18.49 10.71 -17.17
C LEU A 27 -19.90 10.15 -17.43
N GLU A 28 -20.85 10.98 -17.84
CA GLU A 28 -22.18 10.53 -18.23
C GLU A 28 -22.19 9.76 -19.54
N GLU A 29 -21.34 10.15 -20.49
CA GLU A 29 -21.08 9.37 -21.70
C GLU A 29 -20.51 8.00 -21.36
N TYR A 30 -19.55 7.94 -20.43
CA TYR A 30 -19.00 6.68 -19.95
C TYR A 30 -20.07 5.79 -19.31
N CYS A 31 -20.89 6.35 -18.41
CA CYS A 31 -21.96 5.59 -17.76
C CYS A 31 -23.02 5.08 -18.75
N ARG A 32 -23.35 5.86 -19.80
CA ARG A 32 -24.30 5.44 -20.84
C ARG A 32 -23.76 4.30 -21.70
N ASN A 33 -22.46 4.30 -21.98
CA ASN A 33 -21.80 3.32 -22.82
C ASN A 33 -21.14 2.18 -22.02
N TYR A 34 -21.43 2.07 -20.72
CA TYR A 34 -20.83 1.06 -19.85
C TYR A 34 -21.32 -0.33 -20.22
N GLN A 35 -20.39 -1.23 -20.52
CA GLN A 35 -20.64 -2.66 -20.68
C GLN A 35 -19.97 -3.41 -19.53
N VAL A 36 -20.66 -4.42 -19.02
CA VAL A 36 -20.16 -5.24 -17.90
C VAL A 36 -18.89 -6.00 -18.34
N ASP A 37 -17.80 -5.84 -17.58
CA ASP A 37 -16.54 -6.57 -17.82
C ASP A 37 -16.78 -8.10 -17.69
N SER A 38 -15.94 -8.94 -18.30
CA SER A 38 -16.10 -10.42 -18.33
C SER A 38 -16.18 -11.11 -16.96
N GLU A 39 -15.85 -10.40 -15.89
CA GLU A 39 -15.89 -10.83 -14.48
C GLU A 39 -17.10 -10.29 -13.71
N GLY A 40 -18.02 -9.54 -14.35
CA GLY A 40 -19.20 -8.98 -13.68
C GLY A 40 -18.91 -7.78 -12.75
N ASN A 41 -17.73 -7.16 -12.87
CA ASN A 41 -17.27 -6.09 -11.97
C ASN A 41 -17.93 -4.73 -12.32
N TYR A 42 -18.49 -4.02 -11.32
CA TYR A 42 -19.15 -2.71 -11.47
C TYR A 42 -18.33 -1.53 -10.90
N SER A 43 -17.14 -1.77 -10.37
CA SER A 43 -16.29 -0.76 -9.69
C SER A 43 -16.09 0.53 -10.49
N LYS A 44 -15.79 0.43 -11.79
CA LYS A 44 -15.54 1.60 -12.65
C LYS A 44 -16.80 2.40 -12.94
N TYR A 45 -17.94 1.73 -13.09
CA TYR A 45 -19.25 2.39 -13.24
C TYR A 45 -19.63 3.13 -11.96
N ILE A 46 -19.42 2.50 -10.81
CA ILE A 46 -19.69 3.10 -9.50
C ILE A 46 -18.84 4.36 -9.33
N TYR A 47 -17.54 4.25 -9.61
CA TYR A 47 -16.60 5.35 -9.55
C TYR A 47 -17.00 6.54 -10.43
N ALA A 48 -17.42 6.29 -11.67
CA ALA A 48 -17.90 7.34 -12.57
C ALA A 48 -19.10 8.11 -11.99
N GLN A 49 -20.09 7.38 -11.45
CA GLN A 49 -21.29 7.97 -10.85
C GLN A 49 -20.95 8.80 -9.60
N GLN A 50 -20.00 8.36 -8.78
CA GLN A 50 -19.51 9.13 -7.64
C GLN A 50 -18.89 10.45 -8.11
N HIS A 51 -18.04 10.41 -9.15
CA HIS A 51 -17.38 11.62 -9.68
C HIS A 51 -18.33 12.60 -10.36
N ILE A 52 -19.45 12.13 -10.94
CA ILE A 52 -20.52 13.01 -11.43
C ILE A 52 -21.16 13.78 -10.27
N VAL A 53 -21.48 13.10 -9.16
CA VAL A 53 -22.01 13.75 -7.95
C VAL A 53 -20.99 14.74 -7.38
N LYS A 54 -19.69 14.37 -7.34
CA LYS A 54 -18.59 15.26 -6.94
C LYS A 54 -18.57 16.53 -7.82
N ALA A 55 -18.64 16.39 -9.15
CA ALA A 55 -18.60 17.50 -10.10
C ALA A 55 -19.81 18.44 -9.99
N TYR A 56 -21.03 17.93 -9.77
CA TYR A 56 -22.19 18.78 -9.49
C TYR A 56 -22.02 19.59 -8.19
N GLY A 57 -21.40 18.99 -7.17
CA GLY A 57 -21.03 19.70 -5.95
C GLY A 57 -20.04 20.85 -6.21
N TYR A 58 -19.00 20.62 -7.02
CA TYR A 58 -18.02 21.64 -7.37
C TYR A 58 -18.59 22.80 -8.21
N LEU A 59 -19.62 22.56 -9.02
CA LEU A 59 -20.35 23.61 -9.75
C LEU A 59 -21.28 24.46 -8.86
N GLY A 60 -21.45 24.10 -7.59
CA GLY A 60 -22.42 24.73 -6.69
C GLY A 60 -23.88 24.32 -6.97
N ASP A 61 -24.10 23.36 -7.87
CA ASP A 61 -25.44 22.89 -8.29
C ASP A 61 -25.92 21.77 -7.35
N LYS A 62 -26.12 22.12 -6.07
CA LYS A 62 -26.44 21.19 -4.98
C LYS A 62 -27.74 20.42 -5.22
N SER A 63 -28.71 21.00 -5.93
CA SER A 63 -29.98 20.35 -6.28
C SER A 63 -29.77 19.14 -7.19
N LYS A 64 -28.97 19.28 -8.26
CA LYS A 64 -28.66 18.16 -9.17
C LYS A 64 -27.83 17.08 -8.51
N ALA A 65 -26.91 17.45 -7.61
CA ALA A 65 -26.17 16.48 -6.82
C ALA A 65 -27.11 15.64 -5.93
N ILE A 66 -28.08 16.27 -5.27
CA ILE A 66 -29.09 15.59 -4.44
C ILE A 66 -30.01 14.70 -5.29
N GLU A 67 -30.50 15.20 -6.42
CA GLU A 67 -31.38 14.46 -7.33
C GLU A 67 -30.69 13.20 -7.88
N ARG A 68 -29.45 13.35 -8.36
CA ARG A 68 -28.65 12.23 -8.87
C ARG A 68 -28.34 11.22 -7.76
N THR A 69 -28.01 11.69 -6.56
CA THR A 69 -27.76 10.80 -5.40
C THR A 69 -29.04 10.06 -4.99
N LYS A 70 -30.20 10.73 -5.00
CA LYS A 70 -31.51 10.09 -4.73
C LYS A 70 -31.83 9.04 -5.78
N TYR A 71 -31.59 9.32 -7.07
CA TYR A 71 -31.75 8.34 -8.14
C TYR A 71 -30.86 7.11 -7.92
N LEU A 72 -29.58 7.30 -7.56
CA LEU A 72 -28.64 6.20 -7.29
C LEU A 72 -29.02 5.38 -6.04
N ALA A 73 -29.59 6.02 -5.02
CA ALA A 73 -30.07 5.33 -3.82
C ALA A 73 -31.26 4.37 -4.11
N ILE A 74 -32.12 4.73 -5.09
CA ILE A 74 -33.30 3.95 -5.47
C ILE A 74 -32.95 2.92 -6.55
N ASN A 75 -32.33 3.38 -7.64
CA ASN A 75 -32.17 2.65 -8.90
C ASN A 75 -30.75 2.14 -9.16
N GLY A 76 -29.78 2.48 -8.31
CA GLY A 76 -28.38 2.10 -8.50
C GLY A 76 -28.11 0.60 -8.28
N HIS A 77 -26.91 0.14 -8.63
CA HIS A 77 -26.40 -1.18 -8.22
C HIS A 77 -26.37 -1.33 -6.67
N PRO A 78 -26.54 -2.53 -6.08
CA PRO A 78 -26.56 -2.70 -4.62
C PRO A 78 -25.42 -2.00 -3.86
N GLN A 79 -24.19 -2.07 -4.38
CA GLN A 79 -23.02 -1.39 -3.81
C GLN A 79 -23.16 0.15 -3.83
N ILE A 80 -23.61 0.74 -4.95
CA ILE A 80 -23.79 2.20 -5.04
C ILE A 80 -25.04 2.69 -4.29
N LYS A 81 -26.07 1.85 -4.11
CA LYS A 81 -27.27 2.22 -3.32
C LYS A 81 -26.87 2.55 -1.89
N LYS A 82 -26.03 1.72 -1.27
CA LYS A 82 -25.56 1.92 0.12
C LYS A 82 -24.75 3.21 0.25
N TRP A 83 -23.82 3.44 -0.66
CA TRP A 83 -23.05 4.67 -0.76
C TRP A 83 -23.97 5.90 -0.96
N ALA A 84 -24.88 5.85 -1.92
CA ALA A 84 -25.78 6.94 -2.26
C ALA A 84 -26.74 7.28 -1.12
N LYS A 85 -27.26 6.28 -0.39
CA LYS A 85 -28.05 6.48 0.84
C LYS A 85 -27.29 7.29 1.89
N ARG A 86 -26.02 6.91 2.19
CA ARG A 86 -25.16 7.62 3.16
C ARG A 86 -24.88 9.06 2.72
N VAL A 87 -24.53 9.24 1.44
CA VAL A 87 -24.26 10.57 0.87
C VAL A 87 -25.52 11.44 0.87
N LEU A 88 -26.69 10.86 0.58
CA LEU A 88 -27.97 11.58 0.62
C LEU A 88 -28.33 12.04 2.03
N ALA A 89 -28.12 11.19 3.03
CA ALA A 89 -28.33 11.55 4.45
C ALA A 89 -27.49 12.76 4.87
N TYR A 90 -26.27 12.88 4.32
CA TYR A 90 -25.38 14.01 4.60
C TYR A 90 -25.70 15.26 3.76
N LEU A 91 -25.97 15.10 2.45
CA LEU A 91 -26.26 16.23 1.55
C LEU A 91 -27.59 16.91 1.86
N SER A 92 -28.61 16.11 2.21
CA SER A 92 -29.94 16.57 2.61
C SER A 92 -30.67 15.50 3.46
N PRO A 93 -30.70 15.66 4.79
CA PRO A 93 -31.46 14.77 5.69
C PRO A 93 -32.95 14.66 5.31
N GLN A 94 -33.54 15.73 4.78
CA GLN A 94 -34.92 15.77 4.31
C GLN A 94 -35.13 14.90 3.05
N ALA A 95 -34.16 14.91 2.12
CA ALA A 95 -34.23 14.08 0.92
C ALA A 95 -34.07 12.59 1.26
N TYR A 96 -33.27 12.24 2.27
CA TYR A 96 -33.12 10.88 2.77
C TYR A 96 -34.42 10.33 3.37
N GLN A 97 -35.12 11.13 4.17
CA GLN A 97 -36.43 10.77 4.74
C GLN A 97 -37.54 10.61 3.68
N SER A 98 -37.34 11.15 2.47
CA SER A 98 -38.27 11.02 1.34
C SER A 98 -38.08 9.76 0.48
N LEU A 99 -37.21 8.83 0.89
CA LEU A 99 -37.01 7.55 0.20
C LEU A 99 -38.17 6.56 0.52
N PRO A 100 -38.57 5.69 -0.43
CA PRO A 100 -39.62 4.69 -0.18
C PRO A 100 -39.25 3.74 0.97
N GLN A 101 -40.20 3.41 1.85
CA GLN A 101 -39.95 2.52 3.01
C GLN A 101 -39.42 1.13 2.61
N GLU A 102 -39.84 0.58 1.47
CA GLU A 102 -39.32 -0.70 0.92
C GLU A 102 -37.82 -0.66 0.59
N VAL A 103 -37.27 0.51 0.23
CA VAL A 103 -35.83 0.70 -0.04
C VAL A 103 -35.03 0.80 1.26
N ILE A 104 -35.67 1.19 2.37
CA ILE A 104 -35.09 1.26 3.70
C ILE A 104 -35.12 -0.12 4.37
N GLU A 105 -36.16 -0.92 4.12
CA GLU A 105 -36.38 -2.25 4.73
C GLU A 105 -35.68 -3.42 4.01
N SER A 106 -35.21 -3.26 2.76
CA SER A 106 -34.52 -4.32 2.01
C SER A 106 -33.14 -4.72 2.58
N ASP A 107 -32.67 -4.07 3.65
CA ASP A 107 -31.35 -4.29 4.26
C ASP A 107 -31.36 -5.36 5.39
N ASN A 108 -32.50 -6.00 5.69
CA ASN A 108 -32.57 -7.01 6.76
C ASN A 108 -32.29 -8.47 6.34
N LYS A 109 -31.73 -8.72 5.15
CA LYS A 109 -31.10 -10.02 4.81
C LYS A 109 -29.79 -9.80 4.08
N PRO A 110 -28.63 -9.93 4.75
CA PRO A 110 -27.35 -9.79 4.08
C PRO A 110 -26.93 -11.15 3.49
N LEU A 111 -26.62 -11.20 2.19
CA LEU A 111 -25.74 -12.24 1.64
C LEU A 111 -24.31 -11.70 1.84
N TRP A 112 -23.52 -12.34 2.70
CA TRP A 112 -22.15 -11.87 2.96
C TRP A 112 -21.25 -12.20 1.77
N ASP A 113 -20.43 -11.24 1.32
CA ASP A 113 -19.30 -11.54 0.46
C ASP A 113 -18.18 -12.25 1.26
N SER A 114 -17.26 -12.94 0.57
CA SER A 114 -16.21 -13.78 1.18
C SER A 114 -15.31 -12.98 2.14
N GLU A 115 -15.11 -11.69 1.90
CA GLU A 115 -14.24 -10.83 2.69
C GLU A 115 -14.92 -10.33 3.97
N SER A 116 -16.19 -9.90 3.89
CA SER A 116 -17.01 -9.59 5.06
C SER A 116 -17.23 -10.82 5.93
N ALA A 117 -17.47 -11.97 5.30
CA ALA A 117 -17.62 -13.26 5.98
C ALA A 117 -16.37 -13.63 6.77
N LYS A 118 -15.18 -13.42 6.21
CA LYS A 118 -13.90 -13.70 6.86
C LYS A 118 -13.70 -12.83 8.10
N LEU A 119 -14.01 -11.53 8.03
CA LEU A 119 -13.91 -10.61 9.16
C LEU A 119 -14.86 -10.99 10.29
N VAL A 120 -16.11 -11.33 9.96
CA VAL A 120 -17.09 -11.74 10.97
C VAL A 120 -16.72 -13.08 11.59
N LEU A 121 -16.34 -14.09 10.79
CA LEU A 121 -15.91 -15.39 11.31
C LEU A 121 -14.64 -15.30 12.16
N HIS A 122 -13.71 -14.39 11.85
CA HIS A 122 -12.55 -14.11 12.69
C HIS A 122 -12.96 -13.47 14.01
N SER A 123 -13.88 -12.49 13.99
CA SER A 123 -14.42 -11.92 15.23
C SER A 123 -15.17 -12.94 16.07
N ILE A 124 -15.91 -13.86 15.45
CA ILE A 124 -16.62 -14.94 16.15
C ILE A 124 -15.62 -15.93 16.77
N ASN A 125 -14.54 -16.25 16.07
CA ASN A 125 -13.44 -17.05 16.60
C ASN A 125 -12.76 -16.37 17.81
N ASP A 126 -12.67 -15.03 17.83
CA ASP A 126 -12.24 -14.25 19.00
C ASP A 126 -13.22 -14.42 20.19
N TYR A 127 -14.54 -14.42 19.93
CA TYR A 127 -15.55 -14.55 20.99
C TYR A 127 -15.64 -15.95 21.62
N LEU A 128 -15.30 -17.02 20.88
CA LEU A 128 -15.23 -18.38 21.41
C LEU A 128 -14.20 -18.53 22.55
N GLU A 129 -13.21 -17.64 22.66
CA GLU A 129 -12.22 -17.64 23.74
C GLU A 129 -12.82 -17.29 25.12
N PHE A 130 -13.92 -16.52 25.15
CA PHE A 130 -14.47 -15.87 26.35
C PHE A 130 -15.60 -16.63 27.07
N GLY A 131 -16.03 -17.79 26.58
CA GLY A 131 -16.79 -18.77 27.37
C GLY A 131 -18.24 -18.39 27.78
N SER A 132 -18.96 -17.60 26.99
CA SER A 132 -20.43 -17.39 27.14
C SER A 132 -21.07 -17.41 25.74
N ASN A 133 -21.77 -18.47 25.30
CA ASN A 133 -23.07 -19.07 25.67
C ASN A 133 -24.26 -18.37 24.97
N SER A 134 -25.01 -19.14 24.17
CA SER A 134 -26.10 -18.81 23.22
C SER A 134 -25.83 -17.84 22.06
N HIS A 135 -25.34 -16.61 22.30
CA HIS A 135 -25.26 -15.59 21.24
C HIS A 135 -24.25 -15.90 20.13
N VAL A 136 -23.18 -16.63 20.45
CA VAL A 136 -22.19 -17.11 19.46
C VAL A 136 -22.81 -18.16 18.54
N VAL A 137 -23.68 -19.02 19.08
CA VAL A 137 -24.41 -20.03 18.29
C VAL A 137 -25.41 -19.36 17.38
N GLU A 138 -26.22 -18.42 17.87
CA GLU A 138 -27.18 -17.64 17.07
C GLU A 138 -26.49 -16.86 15.95
N SER A 139 -25.34 -16.24 16.26
CA SER A 139 -24.54 -15.49 15.29
C SER A 139 -23.93 -16.41 14.22
N LEU A 140 -23.49 -17.61 14.60
CA LEU A 140 -22.95 -18.62 13.68
C LEU A 140 -24.05 -19.28 12.83
N GLU A 141 -25.23 -19.52 13.38
CA GLU A 141 -26.40 -20.02 12.66
C GLU A 141 -26.86 -18.99 11.62
N SER A 142 -27.00 -17.73 12.01
CA SER A 142 -27.31 -16.61 11.10
C SER A 142 -26.23 -16.43 10.02
N ALA A 143 -24.94 -16.54 10.39
CA ALA A 143 -23.85 -16.53 9.43
C ALA A 143 -23.96 -17.70 8.44
N CYS A 144 -24.23 -18.93 8.91
CA CYS A 144 -24.40 -20.10 8.05
C CYS A 144 -25.58 -19.97 7.08
N GLU A 145 -26.65 -19.25 7.45
CA GLU A 145 -27.79 -18.97 6.57
C GLU A 145 -27.49 -17.89 5.51
N SER A 146 -26.62 -16.94 5.85
CA SER A 146 -26.20 -15.84 4.96
C SER A 146 -25.09 -16.21 3.97
N LEU A 147 -24.38 -17.30 4.22
CA LEU A 147 -23.23 -17.74 3.44
C LEU A 147 -23.63 -18.70 2.32
N LYS A 148 -22.98 -18.56 1.17
CA LYS A 148 -23.21 -19.45 0.02
C LYS A 148 -22.80 -20.89 0.39
N PHE A 149 -23.69 -21.84 0.14
CA PHE A 149 -23.48 -23.25 0.46
C PHE A 149 -22.16 -23.79 -0.14
N ASN A 150 -21.40 -24.54 0.67
CA ASN A 150 -20.16 -25.23 0.27
C ASN A 150 -18.99 -24.30 -0.15
N THR A 151 -18.99 -23.04 0.29
CA THR A 151 -17.79 -22.18 0.25
C THR A 151 -16.86 -22.45 1.44
N LYS A 152 -15.62 -21.98 1.33
CA LYS A 152 -14.60 -22.08 2.38
C LYS A 152 -15.07 -21.48 3.70
N GLU A 153 -15.73 -20.33 3.63
CA GLU A 153 -16.26 -19.57 4.77
C GLU A 153 -17.47 -20.27 5.39
N TYR A 154 -18.36 -20.85 4.57
CA TYR A 154 -19.50 -21.64 5.06
C TYR A 154 -19.03 -22.86 5.86
N LEU A 155 -18.02 -23.57 5.36
CA LEU A 155 -17.49 -24.76 6.03
C LEU A 155 -16.71 -24.40 7.29
N TYR A 156 -15.99 -23.27 7.28
CA TYR A 156 -15.33 -22.75 8.48
C TYR A 156 -16.34 -22.37 9.56
N ALA A 157 -17.43 -21.67 9.20
CA ALA A 157 -18.53 -21.34 10.10
C ALA A 157 -19.17 -22.57 10.74
N LYS A 158 -19.38 -23.64 9.96
CA LYS A 158 -19.91 -24.91 10.47
C LYS A 158 -18.97 -25.61 11.45
N VAL A 159 -17.65 -25.50 11.28
CA VAL A 159 -16.70 -26.06 12.25
C VAL A 159 -16.64 -25.26 13.55
N LEU A 160 -16.68 -23.92 13.47
CA LEU A 160 -16.83 -23.08 14.67
C LEU A 160 -18.14 -23.38 15.41
N LEU A 161 -19.20 -23.72 14.68
CA LEU A 161 -20.51 -24.09 15.23
C LEU A 161 -20.49 -25.45 15.96
N ILE A 162 -19.70 -26.43 15.49
CA ILE A 162 -19.49 -27.71 16.20
C ILE A 162 -18.89 -27.47 17.58
N GLU A 163 -17.86 -26.61 17.65
CA GLU A 163 -17.17 -26.30 18.90
C GLU A 163 -18.07 -25.47 19.84
N ALA A 164 -18.82 -24.51 19.30
CA ALA A 164 -19.83 -23.75 20.05
C ALA A 164 -20.92 -24.66 20.63
N TYR A 165 -21.36 -25.68 19.90
CA TYR A 165 -22.31 -26.69 20.41
C TYR A 165 -21.70 -27.64 21.43
N HIS A 166 -20.43 -28.03 21.26
CA HIS A 166 -19.70 -28.84 22.25
C HIS A 166 -19.59 -28.09 23.59
N VAL A 167 -19.16 -26.82 23.55
CA VAL A 167 -19.02 -25.97 24.75
C VAL A 167 -20.39 -25.72 25.43
N ASN A 168 -21.47 -25.59 24.66
CA ASN A 168 -22.83 -25.43 25.20
C ASN A 168 -23.53 -26.75 25.61
N GLY A 169 -22.85 -27.90 25.56
CA GLY A 169 -23.43 -29.20 25.93
C GLY A 169 -24.48 -29.75 24.95
N GLN A 170 -24.61 -29.17 23.75
CA GLN A 170 -25.52 -29.59 22.69
C GLN A 170 -24.88 -30.68 21.80
N SER A 171 -24.43 -31.77 22.41
CA SER A 171 -23.66 -32.83 21.74
C SER A 171 -24.40 -33.47 20.54
N LYS A 172 -25.73 -33.56 20.58
CA LYS A 172 -26.55 -34.08 19.46
C LYS A 172 -26.47 -33.20 18.20
N ASN A 173 -26.48 -31.87 18.37
CA ASN A 173 -26.37 -30.92 17.26
C ASN A 173 -24.96 -30.91 16.67
N ALA A 174 -23.93 -31.01 17.52
CA ALA A 174 -22.54 -31.14 17.09
C ALA A 174 -22.33 -32.41 16.24
N VAL A 175 -22.85 -33.56 16.67
CA VAL A 175 -22.75 -34.83 15.93
C VAL A 175 -23.48 -34.76 14.58
N ALA A 176 -24.65 -34.12 14.52
CA ALA A 176 -25.39 -33.94 13.27
C ALA A 176 -24.60 -33.10 12.24
N ILE A 177 -23.96 -32.01 12.66
CA ILE A 177 -23.10 -31.21 11.78
C ILE A 177 -21.86 -31.99 11.36
N CYS A 178 -21.21 -32.72 12.27
CA CYS A 178 -20.06 -33.54 11.89
C CYS A 178 -20.42 -34.56 10.81
N ASN A 179 -21.57 -35.24 10.93
CA ASN A 179 -22.06 -36.18 9.92
C ASN A 179 -22.36 -35.48 8.57
N GLN A 180 -22.84 -34.24 8.59
CA GLN A 180 -23.03 -33.43 7.38
C GLN A 180 -21.68 -33.07 6.73
N LEU A 181 -20.66 -32.72 7.52
CA LEU A 181 -19.34 -32.30 7.05
C LEU A 181 -18.45 -33.45 6.57
N LEU A 182 -18.69 -34.69 7.03
CA LEU A 182 -18.03 -35.89 6.51
C LEU A 182 -18.28 -36.10 5.00
N ASN A 183 -19.41 -35.62 4.48
CA ASN A 183 -19.77 -35.67 3.07
C ASN A 183 -19.29 -34.43 2.28
N SER A 184 -18.50 -33.54 2.88
CA SER A 184 -18.01 -32.33 2.21
C SER A 184 -16.95 -32.65 1.15
N LYS A 185 -16.88 -31.83 0.10
CA LYS A 185 -15.88 -31.96 -0.98
C LYS A 185 -14.44 -31.60 -0.53
N HIS A 186 -14.26 -31.08 0.68
CA HIS A 186 -12.97 -30.59 1.17
C HIS A 186 -12.28 -31.60 2.09
N TYR A 187 -11.05 -31.96 1.74
CA TYR A 187 -10.24 -32.93 2.49
C TYR A 187 -10.04 -32.56 3.97
N VAL A 188 -9.62 -31.33 4.26
CA VAL A 188 -9.36 -30.86 5.65
C VAL A 188 -10.64 -30.86 6.49
N THR A 189 -11.76 -30.47 5.90
CA THR A 189 -13.07 -30.44 6.57
C THR A 189 -13.54 -31.85 6.96
N ARG A 190 -13.30 -32.85 6.11
CA ARG A 190 -13.60 -34.26 6.41
C ARG A 190 -12.74 -34.80 7.56
N LEU A 191 -11.44 -34.52 7.55
CA LEU A 191 -10.52 -34.93 8.63
C LEU A 191 -10.93 -34.34 9.98
N LEU A 192 -11.25 -33.04 10.03
CA LEU A 192 -11.69 -32.37 11.24
C LEU A 192 -13.03 -32.93 11.74
N ALA A 193 -14.01 -33.12 10.86
CA ALA A 193 -15.30 -33.71 11.23
C ALA A 193 -15.13 -35.11 11.85
N ASN A 194 -14.26 -35.95 11.27
CA ASN A 194 -13.95 -37.26 11.79
C ASN A 194 -13.26 -37.18 13.16
N GLN A 195 -12.30 -36.29 13.33
CA GLN A 195 -11.60 -36.12 14.61
C GLN A 195 -12.53 -35.61 15.72
N TYR A 196 -13.40 -34.63 15.42
CA TYR A 196 -14.39 -34.16 16.39
C TYR A 196 -15.35 -35.28 16.79
N LEU A 197 -15.81 -36.11 15.84
CA LEU A 197 -16.60 -37.32 16.15
C LEU A 197 -15.84 -38.31 17.06
N CYS A 198 -14.56 -38.56 16.80
CA CYS A 198 -13.71 -39.41 17.65
C CYS A 198 -13.48 -38.82 19.06
N SER A 199 -13.43 -37.49 19.20
CA SER A 199 -13.30 -36.83 20.51
C SER A 199 -14.60 -36.86 21.31
N LEU A 200 -15.75 -36.72 20.63
CA LEU A 200 -17.10 -36.72 21.20
C LEU A 200 -17.58 -38.12 21.62
N SER A 201 -17.03 -39.18 21.03
CA SER A 201 -17.45 -40.57 21.25
C SER A 201 -16.64 -41.34 22.30
N LYS A 202 -15.56 -40.79 22.85
CA LYS A 202 -14.69 -41.50 23.81
C LYS A 202 -15.20 -41.38 25.27
N PRO A 203 -15.53 -42.49 25.96
CA PRO A 203 -15.90 -42.48 27.37
C PRO A 203 -14.70 -42.15 28.28
N GLU A 204 -14.97 -41.53 29.43
CA GLU A 204 -13.99 -40.91 30.35
C GLU A 204 -12.87 -41.85 30.83
N TRP A 205 -13.10 -43.17 30.90
CA TRP A 205 -12.09 -44.14 31.37
C TRP A 205 -10.94 -44.38 30.36
N VAL A 206 -11.16 -44.14 29.06
CA VAL A 206 -10.10 -44.23 28.03
C VAL A 206 -9.15 -43.03 28.10
N ARG A 207 -9.62 -41.88 28.58
CA ARG A 207 -8.79 -40.68 28.83
C ARG A 207 -7.78 -40.92 29.96
N LYS A 208 -8.11 -41.76 30.95
CA LYS A 208 -7.21 -42.16 32.04
C LYS A 208 -6.16 -43.18 31.62
N ALA A 209 -6.51 -44.14 30.75
CA ALA A 209 -5.58 -45.18 30.29
C ALA A 209 -4.43 -44.66 29.40
N HIS A 210 -4.57 -43.47 28.78
CA HIS A 210 -3.51 -42.87 27.97
C HIS A 210 -2.46 -42.11 28.79
N LEU A 211 -2.78 -41.76 30.05
CA LEU A 211 -1.86 -41.14 31.01
C LEU A 211 -0.85 -42.15 31.60
N GLU A 212 -1.11 -43.46 31.49
CA GLU A 212 -0.29 -44.50 32.13
C GLU A 212 0.82 -45.08 31.23
N ARG A 213 1.01 -44.57 30.01
CA ARG A 213 2.23 -44.84 29.21
C ARG A 213 3.32 -43.80 29.51
N GLU A 214 3.63 -43.64 30.79
CA GLU A 214 4.75 -42.85 31.30
C GLU A 214 6.02 -43.71 31.38
N THR A 215 6.81 -43.81 30.31
CA THR A 215 8.18 -44.38 30.44
C THR A 215 9.27 -43.78 29.54
N GLU A 216 9.00 -42.82 28.63
CA GLU A 216 10.08 -42.22 27.79
C GLU A 216 10.04 -40.69 27.66
N PHE A 217 9.46 -39.98 28.63
CA PHE A 217 9.44 -38.51 28.61
C PHE A 217 10.69 -37.91 29.27
N LEU A 218 11.24 -36.86 28.66
CA LEU A 218 12.38 -36.12 29.22
C LEU A 218 12.01 -35.51 30.58
N THR A 219 12.95 -35.53 31.53
CA THR A 219 12.77 -34.79 32.79
C THR A 219 12.63 -33.29 32.50
N ASN A 220 11.85 -32.56 33.31
CA ASN A 220 11.60 -31.12 33.11
C ASN A 220 12.89 -30.29 32.89
N LYS A 221 14.00 -30.67 33.55
CA LYS A 221 15.30 -30.02 33.39
C LYS A 221 15.97 -30.31 32.04
N GLN A 222 15.82 -31.53 31.52
CA GLN A 222 16.31 -31.90 30.19
C GLN A 222 15.45 -31.28 29.09
N ALA A 223 14.12 -31.28 29.26
CA ALA A 223 13.20 -30.64 28.35
C ALA A 223 13.46 -29.13 28.23
N ALA A 224 13.64 -28.42 29.35
CA ALA A 224 13.95 -26.99 29.33
C ALA A 224 15.28 -26.68 28.62
N LYS A 225 16.29 -27.52 28.81
CA LYS A 225 17.60 -27.38 28.14
C LYS A 225 17.49 -27.62 26.63
N LEU A 226 16.74 -28.64 26.22
CA LEU A 226 16.52 -28.96 24.81
C LEU A 226 15.73 -27.85 24.10
N TYR A 227 14.68 -27.32 24.75
CA TYR A 227 13.90 -26.20 24.24
C TYR A 227 14.74 -24.93 24.06
N GLN A 228 15.55 -24.57 25.06
CA GLN A 228 16.45 -23.40 24.96
C GLN A 228 17.44 -23.55 23.81
N ARG A 229 18.00 -24.74 23.60
CA ARG A 229 18.90 -25.01 22.48
C ARG A 229 18.20 -24.80 21.13
N GLY A 230 16.96 -25.27 20.97
CA GLY A 230 16.18 -25.04 19.74
C GLY A 230 15.86 -23.56 19.51
N TYR A 231 15.62 -22.82 20.60
CA TYR A 231 15.38 -21.37 20.54
C TYR A 231 16.64 -20.57 20.20
N ASP A 232 17.80 -20.94 20.75
CA ASP A 232 19.10 -20.33 20.42
C ASP A 232 19.45 -20.56 18.94
N ALA A 233 19.21 -21.78 18.41
CA ALA A 233 19.38 -22.08 16.99
C ALA A 233 18.49 -21.21 16.07
N LEU A 234 17.27 -20.86 16.51
CA LEU A 234 16.42 -19.90 15.80
C LEU A 234 17.01 -18.47 15.78
N ILE A 235 17.58 -18.01 16.90
CA ILE A 235 18.20 -16.68 17.01
C ILE A 235 19.42 -16.58 16.09
N ASP A 236 20.20 -17.65 16.03
CA ASP A 236 21.41 -17.75 15.21
C ASP A 236 21.10 -18.04 13.73
N LYS A 237 19.80 -18.16 13.37
CA LYS A 237 19.28 -18.44 12.02
C LYS A 237 19.70 -19.81 11.46
N ASN A 238 20.05 -20.76 12.32
CA ASN A 238 20.33 -22.14 11.95
C ASN A 238 19.01 -22.94 11.91
N TYR A 239 18.23 -22.74 10.85
CA TYR A 239 16.87 -23.29 10.73
C TYR A 239 16.83 -24.82 10.65
N ALA A 240 17.87 -25.47 10.11
CA ALA A 240 17.96 -26.92 10.03
C ALA A 240 18.12 -27.54 11.42
N GLU A 241 19.05 -27.01 12.23
CA GLU A 241 19.24 -27.45 13.62
C GLU A 241 18.01 -27.14 14.48
N ALA A 242 17.39 -25.96 14.30
CA ALA A 242 16.17 -25.61 15.01
C ALA A 242 15.01 -26.58 14.70
N PHE A 243 14.85 -26.99 13.44
CA PHE A 243 13.83 -27.96 13.04
C PHE A 243 14.02 -29.30 13.75
N GLU A 244 15.22 -29.89 13.68
CA GLU A 244 15.52 -31.19 14.30
C GLU A 244 15.29 -31.15 15.81
N ILE A 245 15.74 -30.08 16.49
CA ILE A 245 15.58 -29.94 17.94
C ILE A 245 14.12 -29.83 18.34
N PHE A 246 13.31 -29.03 17.63
CA PHE A 246 11.89 -28.93 17.96
C PHE A 246 11.14 -30.22 17.64
N GLU A 247 11.53 -30.95 16.59
CA GLU A 247 10.92 -32.24 16.25
C GLU A 247 11.20 -33.28 17.33
N GLU A 248 12.45 -33.35 17.80
CA GLU A 248 12.85 -34.19 18.93
C GLU A 248 12.12 -33.78 20.22
N TYR A 249 12.03 -32.47 20.47
CA TYR A 249 11.33 -31.93 21.63
C TYR A 249 9.85 -32.34 21.65
N CYS A 250 9.14 -32.18 20.54
CA CYS A 250 7.72 -32.55 20.43
C CYS A 250 7.48 -34.07 20.46
N LYS A 251 8.48 -34.90 20.10
CA LYS A 251 8.40 -36.36 20.24
C LYS A 251 8.61 -36.83 21.68
N LYS A 252 9.45 -36.14 22.47
CA LYS A 252 9.92 -36.59 23.80
C LYS A 252 9.33 -35.85 25.00
N THR A 253 8.36 -34.96 24.79
CA THR A 253 7.75 -34.16 25.87
C THR A 253 6.22 -34.27 25.87
N LEU A 254 5.64 -34.08 27.05
CA LEU A 254 4.19 -34.17 27.25
C LEU A 254 3.47 -33.00 26.52
N PRO A 255 2.44 -33.31 25.70
CA PRO A 255 1.59 -32.30 25.09
C PRO A 255 0.90 -31.45 26.17
N GLY A 256 0.96 -30.12 26.05
CA GLY A 256 0.25 -29.20 26.93
C GLY A 256 1.13 -28.23 27.73
N THR A 257 2.45 -28.42 27.75
CA THR A 257 3.35 -27.36 28.25
C THR A 257 3.39 -26.17 27.29
N ARG A 258 3.60 -24.96 27.82
CA ARG A 258 3.67 -23.74 26.99
C ARG A 258 4.79 -23.84 25.95
N GLU A 259 5.89 -24.45 26.33
CA GLU A 259 7.07 -24.71 25.51
C GLU A 259 6.75 -25.71 24.38
N TYR A 260 5.98 -26.78 24.64
CA TYR A 260 5.49 -27.72 23.62
C TYR A 260 4.65 -27.03 22.55
N LEU A 261 3.75 -26.16 22.96
CA LEU A 261 2.87 -25.44 22.05
C LEU A 261 3.66 -24.46 21.17
N GLN A 262 4.68 -23.80 21.73
CA GLN A 262 5.57 -22.93 20.98
C GLN A 262 6.45 -23.72 20.00
N ALA A 263 7.05 -24.82 20.44
CA ALA A 263 7.84 -25.72 19.60
C ALA A 263 7.01 -26.27 18.42
N SER A 264 5.77 -26.68 18.69
CA SER A 264 4.84 -27.17 17.68
C SER A 264 4.48 -26.10 16.64
N LYS A 265 4.31 -24.83 17.05
CA LYS A 265 4.10 -23.71 16.13
C LYS A 265 5.30 -23.49 15.21
N TYR A 266 6.52 -23.57 15.74
CA TYR A 266 7.73 -23.48 14.92
C TYR A 266 7.84 -24.63 13.91
N LEU A 267 7.56 -25.88 14.33
CA LEU A 267 7.55 -27.04 13.44
C LEU A 267 6.58 -26.90 12.28
N VAL A 268 5.36 -26.43 12.53
CA VAL A 268 4.40 -26.20 11.45
C VAL A 268 4.91 -25.17 10.44
N HIS A 269 5.57 -24.09 10.89
CA HIS A 269 6.19 -23.13 9.96
C HIS A 269 7.32 -23.76 9.12
N PHE A 270 8.08 -24.69 9.71
CA PHE A 270 9.08 -25.45 8.97
C PHE A 270 8.45 -26.39 7.95
N TYR A 271 7.42 -27.17 8.32
CA TYR A 271 6.68 -28.05 7.40
C TYR A 271 6.01 -27.30 6.25
N LEU A 272 5.52 -26.07 6.50
CA LEU A 272 5.00 -25.19 5.45
C LEU A 272 6.09 -24.73 4.48
N SER A 273 7.30 -24.49 4.99
CA SER A 273 8.45 -24.04 4.20
C SER A 273 9.08 -25.18 3.39
N SER A 274 8.95 -26.43 3.85
CA SER A 274 9.41 -27.64 3.15
C SER A 274 8.32 -28.30 2.27
N GLU A 275 7.15 -27.68 2.13
CA GLU A 275 5.99 -28.19 1.37
C GLU A 275 5.39 -29.52 1.89
N GLU A 276 5.69 -29.90 3.14
CA GLU A 276 5.17 -31.09 3.81
C GLU A 276 3.79 -30.85 4.46
N PHE A 277 2.80 -30.51 3.62
CA PHE A 277 1.48 -30.07 4.08
C PHE A 277 0.71 -31.12 4.89
N SER A 278 0.92 -32.42 4.66
CA SER A 278 0.25 -33.49 5.40
C SER A 278 0.65 -33.51 6.89
N LEU A 279 1.95 -33.33 7.17
CA LEU A 279 2.49 -33.25 8.52
C LEU A 279 2.07 -31.96 9.22
N ALA A 280 2.07 -30.83 8.49
CA ALA A 280 1.56 -29.56 8.97
C ALA A 280 0.07 -29.65 9.39
N ILE A 281 -0.77 -30.27 8.55
CA ILE A 281 -2.19 -30.49 8.83
C ILE A 281 -2.37 -31.37 10.07
N LYS A 282 -1.65 -32.50 10.16
CA LYS A 282 -1.73 -33.43 11.30
C LYS A 282 -1.35 -32.76 12.63
N LEU A 283 -0.29 -31.95 12.64
CA LEU A 283 0.17 -31.24 13.82
C LEU A 283 -0.79 -30.10 14.22
N CYS A 284 -1.35 -29.36 13.25
CA CYS A 284 -2.39 -28.35 13.53
C CYS A 284 -3.65 -28.99 14.14
N ILE A 285 -4.05 -30.14 13.60
CA ILE A 285 -5.18 -30.91 14.10
C ILE A 285 -4.94 -31.39 15.55
N GLN A 286 -3.71 -31.78 15.91
CA GLN A 286 -3.36 -32.10 17.31
C GLN A 286 -3.43 -30.88 18.24
N LEU A 287 -3.01 -29.70 17.76
CA LEU A 287 -3.07 -28.46 18.53
C LEU A 287 -4.51 -27.99 18.81
N ILE A 288 -5.46 -28.29 17.92
CA ILE A 288 -6.90 -28.03 18.14
C ILE A 288 -7.45 -28.85 19.32
N THR A 289 -6.89 -30.03 19.60
CA THR A 289 -7.32 -30.87 20.72
C THR A 289 -6.54 -30.61 22.02
N SER A 290 -5.60 -29.65 22.02
CA SER A 290 -4.86 -29.26 23.23
C SER A 290 -5.72 -28.43 24.19
N GLU A 291 -5.38 -28.36 25.48
CA GLU A 291 -6.12 -27.53 26.45
C GLU A 291 -5.92 -26.01 26.23
N ASP A 292 -4.91 -25.61 25.46
CA ASP A 292 -4.55 -24.20 25.24
C ASP A 292 -5.37 -23.53 24.13
N LYS A 293 -6.33 -22.70 24.53
CA LYS A 293 -7.23 -21.95 23.64
C LYS A 293 -6.49 -21.14 22.56
N LEU A 294 -5.32 -20.58 22.88
CA LEU A 294 -4.54 -19.78 21.92
C LEU A 294 -3.93 -20.63 20.80
N SER A 295 -3.54 -21.87 21.12
CA SER A 295 -3.01 -22.82 20.14
C SER A 295 -4.13 -23.45 19.31
N GLN A 296 -5.30 -23.70 19.92
CA GLN A 296 -6.51 -24.07 19.18
C GLN A 296 -6.88 -23.01 18.14
N ARG A 297 -6.92 -21.73 18.56
CA ARG A 297 -7.18 -20.61 17.65
C ARG A 297 -6.19 -20.55 16.50
N TRP A 298 -4.90 -20.52 16.81
CA TRP A 298 -3.85 -20.37 15.81
C TRP A 298 -3.89 -21.52 14.79
N ALA A 299 -4.10 -22.75 15.25
CA ALA A 299 -4.21 -23.92 14.38
C ALA A 299 -5.48 -23.87 13.51
N ARG A 300 -6.61 -23.38 14.04
CA ARG A 300 -7.83 -23.12 13.24
C ARG A 300 -7.54 -22.12 12.14
N GLU A 301 -7.05 -20.93 12.48
CA GLU A 301 -6.75 -19.89 11.49
C GLU A 301 -5.88 -20.43 10.34
N LEU A 302 -4.80 -21.14 10.68
CA LEU A 302 -3.88 -21.70 9.68
C LEU A 302 -4.49 -22.79 8.80
N LEU A 303 -5.31 -23.69 9.37
CA LEU A 303 -6.04 -24.72 8.62
C LEU A 303 -7.04 -24.13 7.63
N TYR A 304 -7.62 -22.98 7.97
CA TYR A 304 -8.61 -22.28 7.17
C TYR A 304 -8.04 -21.09 6.38
N THR A 305 -6.75 -20.79 6.46
CA THR A 305 -6.09 -19.85 5.53
C THR A 305 -5.25 -20.60 4.52
N ASP A 306 -4.12 -21.13 4.97
CA ASP A 306 -2.99 -21.55 4.13
C ASP A 306 -3.01 -23.05 3.82
N LEU A 307 -3.70 -23.84 4.65
CA LEU A 307 -3.80 -25.30 4.49
C LEU A 307 -5.15 -25.80 3.95
N PHE A 308 -6.08 -24.90 3.58
CA PHE A 308 -7.41 -25.28 3.10
C PHE A 308 -7.39 -25.85 1.68
N ARG A 309 -7.65 -27.16 1.51
CA ARG A 309 -7.59 -27.86 0.21
C ARG A 309 -8.83 -28.73 -0.07
N GLU A 310 -9.20 -28.82 -1.35
CA GLU A 310 -10.26 -29.72 -1.83
C GLU A 310 -9.77 -31.18 -1.87
N ASN A 311 -8.60 -31.42 -2.46
CA ASN A 311 -8.00 -32.75 -2.61
C ASN A 311 -6.87 -32.99 -1.58
N PRO A 312 -6.59 -34.26 -1.21
CA PRO A 312 -5.44 -34.61 -0.38
C PRO A 312 -4.12 -34.23 -1.07
N PRO A 313 -3.05 -33.88 -0.31
CA PRO A 313 -1.73 -33.63 -0.89
C PRO A 313 -1.18 -34.90 -1.59
N GLU A 314 -0.40 -34.72 -2.66
CA GLU A 314 0.01 -35.78 -3.62
C GLU A 314 0.82 -36.96 -3.00
N ASN A 315 1.24 -36.85 -1.74
CA ASN A 315 1.99 -37.88 -0.99
C ASN A 315 1.18 -38.55 0.14
N THR A 316 -0.15 -38.43 0.16
CA THR A 316 -0.97 -39.07 1.19
C THR A 316 -1.30 -40.50 0.76
N ILE A 317 -0.60 -41.50 1.31
CA ILE A 317 -1.09 -42.88 1.31
C ILE A 317 -2.41 -42.84 2.08
N ASP A 318 -3.49 -43.29 1.43
CA ASP A 318 -4.85 -43.36 1.98
C ASP A 318 -4.81 -43.92 3.39
N THR A 319 -4.81 -43.03 4.38
CA THR A 319 -4.98 -43.41 5.77
C THR A 319 -6.47 -43.52 5.93
N GLU A 320 -6.92 -44.77 5.78
CA GLU A 320 -8.28 -45.26 5.96
C GLU A 320 -9.01 -44.47 7.04
N ILE A 321 -10.17 -43.93 6.65
CA ILE A 321 -11.22 -43.51 7.56
C ILE A 321 -11.51 -44.72 8.46
N PHE A 322 -10.95 -44.72 9.67
CA PHE A 322 -11.05 -45.86 10.58
C PHE A 322 -12.50 -46.05 11.05
N SER A 323 -13.22 -46.93 10.35
CA SER A 323 -14.11 -47.88 10.97
C SER A 323 -13.27 -48.86 11.78
N SER A 324 -13.42 -48.82 13.11
CA SER A 324 -13.07 -49.86 14.10
C SER A 324 -12.17 -51.03 13.67
N GLN A 325 -10.95 -51.14 14.24
CA GLN A 325 -10.42 -52.28 15.01
C GLN A 325 -8.89 -52.16 15.24
N ILE A 326 -8.41 -52.89 16.26
CA ILE A 326 -7.10 -52.80 16.93
C ILE A 326 -6.07 -53.70 16.21
N GLU A 327 -4.78 -53.30 16.13
CA GLU A 327 -3.56 -54.08 16.50
C GLU A 327 -2.25 -53.61 15.81
N GLY A 328 -1.14 -53.62 16.58
CA GLY A 328 0.21 -54.04 16.14
C GLY A 328 1.26 -53.04 15.62
N THR A 329 2.33 -52.79 16.43
CA THR A 329 3.81 -52.89 16.15
C THR A 329 4.40 -52.36 14.80
N GLU A 330 5.61 -51.79 14.64
CA GLU A 330 6.88 -51.70 15.37
C GLU A 330 7.87 -50.71 14.65
N LYS A 331 8.73 -50.03 15.44
CA LYS A 331 10.18 -49.69 15.30
C LYS A 331 10.87 -49.05 14.06
N SER A 332 11.97 -48.35 14.44
CA SER A 332 13.25 -48.02 13.75
C SER A 332 13.32 -46.66 13.03
N SER A 333 14.38 -45.85 13.00
CA SER A 333 15.62 -45.52 13.78
C SER A 333 16.59 -44.89 12.75
N ILE A 334 17.44 -43.90 13.12
CA ILE A 334 18.89 -43.74 12.74
C ILE A 334 19.37 -42.26 12.58
N TYR A 335 20.35 -41.90 13.43
CA TYR A 335 21.57 -41.04 13.36
C TYR A 335 21.59 -39.67 12.61
N LEU A 336 21.90 -38.51 13.23
CA LEU A 336 23.15 -37.94 13.83
C LEU A 336 24.28 -37.63 12.82
N ASP A 337 24.64 -36.34 12.67
CA ASP A 337 26.05 -35.90 12.84
C ASP A 337 26.26 -34.38 13.05
N GLU A 338 27.36 -34.06 13.73
CA GLU A 338 27.73 -32.79 14.37
C GLU A 338 28.43 -31.76 13.44
N SER A 339 28.46 -30.46 13.81
CA SER A 339 29.69 -29.79 14.32
C SER A 339 29.87 -28.26 14.08
N TYR A 340 30.46 -27.60 15.10
CA TYR A 340 31.20 -26.30 15.22
C TYR A 340 30.51 -24.95 14.90
N GLN A 341 30.22 -24.05 15.86
CA GLN A 341 31.02 -23.19 16.79
C GLN A 341 31.43 -21.78 16.28
N GLU A 342 30.86 -20.77 17.00
CA GLU A 342 31.53 -19.63 17.65
C GLU A 342 31.78 -18.28 16.91
N SER A 343 31.09 -17.21 17.34
CA SER A 343 31.71 -16.01 17.94
C SER A 343 30.70 -14.85 18.15
N THR A 344 30.59 -14.36 19.37
CA THR A 344 29.75 -13.21 19.78
C THR A 344 30.62 -12.06 20.30
N ARG A 345 30.22 -10.81 19.99
CA ARG A 345 30.32 -9.61 20.86
C ARG A 345 29.61 -8.40 20.20
N LYS A 346 28.67 -7.76 20.92
CA LYS A 346 27.93 -6.54 20.55
C LYS A 346 28.38 -5.32 21.41
N PRO A 347 28.41 -4.08 20.88
CA PRO A 347 28.61 -2.85 21.66
C PRO A 347 27.32 -1.99 21.84
N ALA A 348 27.35 -1.09 22.82
CA ALA A 348 26.25 -0.25 23.34
C ALA A 348 25.82 0.93 22.43
N ILE A 349 24.57 1.42 22.57
CA ILE A 349 23.88 2.35 21.65
C ILE A 349 23.84 3.80 22.17
N LYS A 350 24.21 4.77 21.32
CA LYS A 350 24.19 6.24 21.55
C LYS A 350 22.86 6.85 21.04
N LEU A 351 22.23 7.74 21.81
CA LEU A 351 20.94 8.38 21.48
C LEU A 351 21.11 9.60 20.54
N PHE A 352 20.25 9.75 19.53
CA PHE A 352 20.34 10.78 18.48
C PHE A 352 19.92 12.18 18.98
N ARG A 353 20.70 13.24 18.68
CA ARG A 353 20.42 14.65 19.07
C ARG A 353 19.75 15.44 17.94
N PHE A 354 18.59 16.02 18.20
CA PHE A 354 17.91 16.95 17.28
C PHE A 354 18.56 18.34 17.29
N ARG A 355 18.68 18.94 16.09
CA ARG A 355 19.19 20.31 15.88
C ARG A 355 18.07 21.34 15.97
N THR A 356 18.39 22.55 16.43
CA THR A 356 17.42 23.67 16.50
C THR A 356 17.43 24.52 15.23
N ILE A 357 16.42 25.38 15.07
CA ILE A 357 16.37 26.34 13.96
C ILE A 357 17.51 27.36 14.08
N ASP A 358 17.84 27.81 15.30
CA ASP A 358 18.93 28.76 15.54
C ASP A 358 20.29 28.15 15.18
N GLU A 359 20.54 26.89 15.56
CA GLU A 359 21.74 26.15 15.14
C GLU A 359 21.81 26.02 13.61
N PHE A 360 20.66 25.86 12.94
CA PHE A 360 20.60 25.78 11.48
C PHE A 360 20.83 27.14 10.81
N GLU A 361 20.39 28.24 11.40
CA GLU A 361 20.66 29.59 10.91
C GLU A 361 22.15 29.92 11.01
N GLU A 362 22.80 29.59 12.13
CA GLU A 362 24.25 29.73 12.27
C GLU A 362 25.01 28.89 11.23
N PHE A 363 24.61 27.62 11.07
CA PHE A 363 25.16 26.74 10.04
C PHE A 363 24.96 27.29 8.62
N TYR A 364 23.80 27.87 8.36
CA TYR A 364 23.50 28.50 7.08
C TYR A 364 24.48 29.63 6.80
N GLN A 365 24.70 30.55 7.76
CA GLN A 365 25.61 31.67 7.61
C GLN A 365 27.06 31.22 7.40
N GLN A 366 27.52 30.23 8.19
CA GLN A 366 28.91 29.79 8.16
C GLN A 366 29.24 28.91 6.95
N LYS A 367 28.36 27.98 6.56
CA LYS A 367 28.68 26.90 5.61
C LYS A 367 27.83 26.89 4.34
N LEU A 368 26.53 27.18 4.40
CA LEU A 368 25.65 27.12 3.22
C LEU A 368 25.70 28.39 2.38
N LEU A 369 25.76 29.58 2.99
CA LEU A 369 25.76 30.85 2.27
C LEU A 369 26.92 30.96 1.28
N ARG A 370 28.11 30.47 1.67
CA ARG A 370 29.29 30.41 0.78
C ARG A 370 29.03 29.54 -0.45
N VAL A 371 28.33 28.40 -0.27
CA VAL A 371 27.98 27.49 -1.37
C VAL A 371 26.94 28.14 -2.28
N LEU A 372 25.89 28.71 -1.70
CA LEU A 372 24.82 29.39 -2.43
C LEU A 372 25.32 30.59 -3.23
N LYS A 373 26.27 31.38 -2.69
CA LYS A 373 26.93 32.48 -3.42
C LYS A 373 27.63 32.00 -4.70
N ARG A 374 28.30 30.83 -4.66
CA ARG A 374 28.92 30.25 -5.86
C ARG A 374 27.87 29.84 -6.91
N PHE A 375 26.75 29.26 -6.48
CA PHE A 375 25.67 28.89 -7.37
C PHE A 375 24.93 30.11 -7.94
N GLU A 376 24.76 31.16 -7.16
CA GLU A 376 24.17 32.42 -7.62
C GLU A 376 25.05 33.11 -8.67
N ALA A 377 26.38 33.06 -8.52
CA ALA A 377 27.31 33.54 -9.55
C ALA A 377 27.17 32.74 -10.85
N ARG A 378 27.10 31.39 -10.76
CA ARG A 378 26.84 30.52 -11.92
C ARG A 378 25.47 30.79 -12.56
N ARG A 379 24.43 31.08 -11.77
CA ARG A 379 23.10 31.45 -12.26
C ARG A 379 23.17 32.73 -13.10
N LYS A 380 23.82 33.77 -12.60
CA LYS A 380 24.02 35.03 -13.33
C LYS A 380 24.82 34.80 -14.61
N GLN A 381 25.86 33.98 -14.56
CA GLN A 381 26.64 33.60 -15.75
C GLN A 381 25.77 32.87 -16.78
N ALA A 382 24.99 31.86 -16.36
CA ALA A 382 24.10 31.10 -17.25
C ALA A 382 23.06 32.01 -17.91
N ILE A 383 22.46 32.94 -17.16
CA ILE A 383 21.52 33.93 -17.73
C ILE A 383 22.24 34.80 -18.77
N ALA A 384 23.43 35.32 -18.47
CA ALA A 384 24.17 36.15 -19.41
C ALA A 384 24.47 35.37 -20.71
N THR A 385 24.94 34.13 -20.61
CA THR A 385 25.20 33.29 -21.78
C THR A 385 23.93 32.97 -22.56
N ILE A 386 22.81 32.69 -21.88
CA ILE A 386 21.51 32.45 -22.52
C ILE A 386 21.05 33.70 -23.27
N VAL A 387 21.08 34.88 -22.64
CA VAL A 387 20.68 36.15 -23.26
C VAL A 387 21.53 36.46 -24.49
N ILE A 388 22.86 36.31 -24.41
CA ILE A 388 23.77 36.52 -25.55
C ILE A 388 23.37 35.59 -26.69
N TYR A 389 23.18 34.29 -26.41
CA TYR A 389 22.82 33.31 -27.43
C TYR A 389 21.42 33.58 -28.01
N SER A 390 20.45 34.01 -27.20
CA SER A 390 19.12 34.43 -27.67
C SER A 390 19.18 35.65 -28.60
N ILE A 391 20.03 36.64 -28.31
CA ILE A 391 20.22 37.80 -29.19
C ILE A 391 20.85 37.37 -30.52
N THR A 392 21.88 36.52 -30.49
CA THR A 392 22.49 35.98 -31.71
C THR A 392 21.51 35.15 -32.53
N ALA A 393 20.66 34.35 -31.86
CA ALA A 393 19.60 33.57 -32.49
C ALA A 393 18.60 34.46 -33.21
N LEU A 394 18.13 35.53 -32.56
CA LEU A 394 17.19 36.48 -33.14
C LEU A 394 17.79 37.22 -34.35
N ALA A 395 19.06 37.59 -34.29
CA ALA A 395 19.76 38.22 -35.43
C ALA A 395 19.84 37.28 -36.64
N ILE A 396 20.19 36.00 -36.42
CA ILE A 396 20.22 34.97 -37.48
C ILE A 396 18.83 34.75 -38.05
N LEU A 397 17.81 34.65 -37.19
CA LEU A 397 16.43 34.41 -37.61
C LEU A 397 15.88 35.60 -38.43
N SER A 398 16.18 36.83 -38.02
CA SER A 398 15.86 38.05 -38.77
C SER A 398 16.53 38.08 -40.15
N PHE A 399 17.80 37.67 -40.25
CA PHE A 399 18.50 37.56 -41.53
C PHE A 399 17.86 36.50 -42.45
N THR A 400 17.44 35.35 -41.90
CA THR A 400 16.80 34.29 -42.68
C THR A 400 15.41 34.66 -43.21
N PHE A 401 14.68 35.53 -42.52
CA PHE A 401 13.35 35.99 -42.94
C PHE A 401 13.41 36.86 -44.21
N LEU A 402 14.54 37.53 -44.45
CA LEU A 402 14.75 38.38 -45.65
C LEU A 402 14.91 37.56 -46.95
N TYR A 403 15.21 36.25 -46.84
CA TYR A 403 15.49 35.38 -47.99
C TYR A 403 14.67 34.09 -47.87
N SER A 404 13.35 34.17 -48.00
CA SER A 404 12.46 33.03 -47.75
C SER A 404 12.54 31.95 -48.84
N SER A 405 13.21 30.83 -48.54
CA SER A 405 13.17 29.57 -49.31
C SER A 405 12.94 28.39 -48.36
N LEU A 406 12.44 27.24 -48.88
CA LEU A 406 12.17 26.04 -48.08
C LEU A 406 13.42 25.51 -47.33
N ILE A 407 14.62 25.78 -47.84
CA ILE A 407 15.89 25.39 -47.22
C ILE A 407 16.10 26.11 -45.88
N TYR A 408 15.64 27.35 -45.75
CA TYR A 408 15.80 28.12 -44.50
C TYR A 408 14.92 27.61 -43.36
N LEU A 409 13.75 27.01 -43.65
CA LEU A 409 12.94 26.35 -42.63
C LEU A 409 13.68 25.17 -41.98
N PHE A 410 14.47 24.42 -42.77
CA PHE A 410 15.31 23.34 -42.26
C PHE A 410 16.43 23.86 -41.36
N PHE A 411 17.08 24.96 -41.75
CA PHE A 411 18.09 25.62 -40.91
C PHE A 411 17.52 26.18 -39.61
N ILE A 412 16.32 26.78 -39.63
CA ILE A 412 15.62 27.25 -38.43
C ILE A 412 15.33 26.09 -37.47
N PHE A 413 14.91 24.93 -38.00
CA PHE A 413 14.65 23.75 -37.20
C PHE A 413 15.93 23.18 -36.56
N ILE A 414 17.04 23.07 -37.31
CA ILE A 414 18.34 22.66 -36.76
C ILE A 414 18.78 23.64 -35.67
N PHE A 415 18.67 24.94 -35.94
CA PHE A 415 19.06 25.97 -35.00
C PHE A 415 18.21 25.91 -33.71
N ALA A 416 16.91 25.66 -33.81
CA ALA A 416 16.04 25.46 -32.66
C ALA A 416 16.52 24.27 -31.81
N ILE A 417 16.86 23.13 -32.42
CA ILE A 417 17.40 21.97 -31.70
C ILE A 417 18.73 22.31 -31.00
N LEU A 418 19.65 22.98 -31.70
CA LEU A 418 20.93 23.43 -31.12
C LEU A 418 20.70 24.38 -29.94
N TYR A 419 19.74 25.29 -30.04
CA TYR A 419 19.35 26.18 -28.95
C TYR A 419 18.81 25.41 -27.74
N LEU A 420 17.97 24.38 -27.94
CA LEU A 420 17.48 23.52 -26.85
C LEU A 420 18.62 22.77 -26.15
N LEU A 421 19.56 22.21 -26.93
CA LEU A 421 20.74 21.53 -26.40
C LEU A 421 21.64 22.50 -25.61
N PHE A 422 21.83 23.71 -26.14
CA PHE A 422 22.58 24.76 -25.46
C PHE A 422 21.91 25.18 -24.14
N TYR A 423 20.60 25.46 -24.15
CA TYR A 423 19.85 25.80 -22.94
C TYR A 423 20.00 24.72 -21.88
N GLN A 424 19.84 23.44 -22.26
CA GLN A 424 20.01 22.33 -21.33
C GLN A 424 21.45 22.23 -20.80
N SER A 425 22.45 22.44 -21.66
CA SER A 425 23.86 22.44 -21.25
C SER A 425 24.16 23.55 -20.25
N ALA A 426 23.68 24.76 -20.51
CA ALA A 426 23.78 25.90 -19.61
C ALA A 426 23.09 25.61 -18.26
N PHE A 427 21.90 25.01 -18.30
CA PHE A 427 21.17 24.62 -17.09
C PHE A 427 21.87 23.49 -16.32
N LYS A 428 22.39 22.48 -17.01
CA LYS A 428 23.16 21.38 -16.40
C LYS A 428 24.43 21.89 -15.73
N THR A 429 25.07 22.90 -16.33
CA THR A 429 26.24 23.58 -15.74
C THR A 429 25.87 24.36 -14.48
N LEU A 430 24.70 25.01 -14.47
CA LEU A 430 24.14 25.68 -13.29
C LEU A 430 23.88 24.69 -12.15
N THR A 431 23.23 23.57 -12.45
CA THR A 431 22.80 22.57 -11.45
C THR A 431 23.87 21.55 -11.09
N TYR A 432 25.04 21.61 -11.74
CA TYR A 432 26.11 20.66 -11.51
C TYR A 432 26.52 20.61 -10.03
N LYS A 433 26.35 19.42 -9.43
CA LYS A 433 26.58 19.13 -8.00
C LYS A 433 25.80 20.05 -7.04
N PHE A 434 24.66 20.59 -7.46
CA PHE A 434 23.83 21.42 -6.59
C PHE A 434 23.24 20.59 -5.44
N ASP A 435 22.48 19.54 -5.76
CA ASP A 435 21.90 18.62 -4.78
C ASP A 435 23.00 17.89 -3.98
N ASP A 436 24.08 17.48 -4.64
CA ASP A 436 25.21 16.82 -4.00
C ASP A 436 25.92 17.68 -2.96
N ASN A 437 25.96 19.01 -3.12
CA ASN A 437 26.64 19.90 -2.17
C ASN A 437 25.70 20.48 -1.12
N LEU A 438 24.49 20.88 -1.52
CA LEU A 438 23.56 21.56 -0.63
C LEU A 438 22.85 20.56 0.28
N MET A 439 22.22 19.54 -0.30
CA MET A 439 21.48 18.54 0.47
C MET A 439 22.44 17.72 1.34
N HIS A 440 23.61 17.35 0.81
CA HIS A 440 24.63 16.65 1.62
C HIS A 440 25.04 17.44 2.87
N LYS A 441 25.26 18.76 2.75
CA LYS A 441 25.61 19.59 3.90
C LYS A 441 24.48 19.71 4.91
N ILE A 442 23.24 19.86 4.45
CA ILE A 442 22.07 19.88 5.33
C ILE A 442 21.93 18.52 6.05
N TYR A 443 22.17 17.42 5.35
CA TYR A 443 22.10 16.09 5.94
C TYR A 443 23.24 15.78 6.90
N GLU A 444 24.47 16.19 6.59
CA GLU A 444 25.61 16.08 7.49
C GLU A 444 25.37 16.87 8.79
N PHE A 445 24.73 18.03 8.68
CA PHE A 445 24.30 18.83 9.82
C PHE A 445 23.23 18.11 10.66
N ILE A 446 22.26 17.44 10.01
CA ILE A 446 21.22 16.66 10.69
C ILE A 446 21.77 15.37 11.31
N GLY A 447 22.70 14.68 10.65
CA GLY A 447 23.14 13.31 10.95
C GLY A 447 24.58 13.18 11.45
N THR A 448 24.97 13.92 12.49
CA THR A 448 26.35 13.97 12.99
C THR A 448 26.91 12.64 13.55
N ASP A 449 26.06 11.65 13.86
CA ASP A 449 26.48 10.38 14.47
C ASP A 449 26.81 9.25 13.46
N LYS A 450 26.89 9.54 12.15
CA LYS A 450 27.16 8.57 11.06
C LYS A 450 26.16 7.39 10.97
N SER A 451 25.03 7.44 11.67
CA SER A 451 24.01 6.38 11.64
C SER A 451 23.14 6.38 10.37
N LEU A 452 23.29 7.41 9.54
CA LEU A 452 22.56 7.62 8.30
C LEU A 452 23.49 7.44 7.09
N ARG A 453 23.05 6.62 6.14
CA ARG A 453 23.63 6.45 4.82
C ARG A 453 22.87 7.33 3.82
N LYS A 454 23.61 7.92 2.88
CA LYS A 454 23.04 8.71 1.78
C LYS A 454 23.39 8.04 0.46
N SER A 455 22.38 7.85 -0.40
CA SER A 455 22.57 7.59 -1.82
C SER A 455 22.05 8.78 -2.63
N THR A 456 22.89 9.32 -3.51
CA THR A 456 22.50 10.40 -4.43
C THR A 456 21.79 9.85 -5.66
N VAL A 457 22.14 8.64 -6.10
CA VAL A 457 21.52 7.90 -7.21
C VAL A 457 20.82 6.67 -6.65
N CYS A 458 19.52 6.53 -6.91
CA CYS A 458 18.73 5.38 -6.42
C CYS A 458 18.76 4.24 -7.45
N SER A 459 18.84 2.99 -6.98
CA SER A 459 18.74 1.82 -7.86
C SER A 459 17.29 1.58 -8.31
N ASP A 460 17.10 0.72 -9.31
CA ASP A 460 15.76 0.29 -9.71
C ASP A 460 15.02 -0.46 -8.59
N GLU A 461 15.77 -1.15 -7.71
CA GLU A 461 15.22 -1.78 -6.50
C GLU A 461 14.71 -0.72 -5.51
N ASP A 462 15.46 0.35 -5.30
CA ASP A 462 15.03 1.47 -4.43
C ASP A 462 13.76 2.12 -4.96
N ASN A 463 13.69 2.37 -6.28
CA ASN A 463 12.51 2.92 -6.95
C ASN A 463 11.30 2.00 -6.76
N THR A 464 11.47 0.70 -6.99
CA THR A 464 10.41 -0.32 -6.85
C THR A 464 9.90 -0.38 -5.41
N LEU A 465 10.81 -0.36 -4.45
CA LEU A 465 10.47 -0.41 -3.03
C LEU A 465 9.77 0.87 -2.56
N THR A 466 10.21 2.04 -3.03
CA THR A 466 9.53 3.31 -2.72
C THR A 466 8.14 3.34 -3.33
N LEU A 467 7.96 2.86 -4.57
CA LEU A 467 6.64 2.76 -5.20
C LEU A 467 5.72 1.78 -4.45
N TYR A 468 6.24 0.62 -4.03
CA TYR A 468 5.52 -0.32 -3.17
C TYR A 468 5.08 0.33 -1.86
N ASN A 469 5.99 1.07 -1.19
CA ASN A 469 5.68 1.78 0.06
C ASN A 469 4.65 2.88 -0.14
N ILE A 470 4.69 3.60 -1.27
CA ILE A 470 3.68 4.61 -1.61
C ILE A 470 2.30 3.96 -1.76
N ASN A 471 2.19 2.86 -2.53
CA ASN A 471 0.92 2.14 -2.68
C ASN A 471 0.43 1.58 -1.34
N ARG A 472 1.33 0.97 -0.56
CA ARG A 472 1.01 0.45 0.78
C ARG A 472 0.61 1.54 1.77
N SER A 473 1.08 2.77 1.59
CA SER A 473 0.75 3.89 2.48
C SER A 473 -0.70 4.36 2.38
N GLN A 474 -1.39 4.09 1.26
CA GLN A 474 -2.75 4.58 1.01
C GLN A 474 -2.90 6.11 1.12
N ILE A 475 -1.78 6.84 1.06
CA ILE A 475 -1.74 8.30 1.06
C ILE A 475 -2.22 8.85 -0.29
N ILE A 476 -1.81 8.18 -1.37
CA ILE A 476 -2.19 8.51 -2.74
C ILE A 476 -3.42 7.69 -3.12
N ASP A 477 -4.40 8.33 -3.74
CA ASP A 477 -5.63 7.67 -4.16
C ASP A 477 -5.32 6.53 -5.16
N SER A 478 -5.83 5.33 -4.84
CA SER A 478 -5.53 4.07 -5.52
C SER A 478 -5.87 4.07 -7.02
N PHE A 479 -6.74 4.99 -7.45
CA PHE A 479 -7.18 5.12 -8.84
C PHE A 479 -6.04 5.47 -9.82
N PHE A 480 -5.04 6.26 -9.39
CA PHE A 480 -4.03 6.77 -10.31
C PHE A 480 -2.93 5.77 -10.68
N GLN A 481 -2.97 4.53 -10.13
CA GLN A 481 -2.01 3.43 -10.31
C GLN A 481 -0.64 3.94 -10.78
N PRO A 482 0.12 4.63 -9.90
CA PRO A 482 1.35 5.27 -10.32
C PRO A 482 2.29 4.23 -10.90
N ASN A 483 2.70 4.42 -12.16
CA ASN A 483 3.52 3.47 -12.92
C ASN A 483 4.92 4.01 -13.23
N TYR A 484 5.21 5.24 -12.80
CA TYR A 484 6.52 5.85 -12.92
C TYR A 484 6.89 6.62 -11.65
N ILE A 485 8.10 6.40 -11.18
CA ILE A 485 8.70 7.12 -10.05
C ILE A 485 10.12 7.56 -10.43
N GLU A 486 10.43 8.81 -10.10
CA GLU A 486 11.79 9.33 -10.08
C GLU A 486 12.16 9.63 -8.63
N GLN A 487 13.14 8.89 -8.10
CA GLN A 487 13.61 9.03 -6.72
C GLN A 487 15.04 9.57 -6.68
N ASN A 488 15.26 10.61 -5.88
CA ASN A 488 16.57 11.24 -5.73
C ASN A 488 16.89 11.50 -4.25
N ASN A 489 18.18 11.55 -3.91
CA ASN A 489 18.67 11.88 -2.56
C ASN A 489 18.09 10.99 -1.46
N LEU A 490 18.12 9.66 -1.64
CA LEU A 490 17.70 8.70 -0.63
C LEU A 490 18.62 8.76 0.59
N ILE A 491 18.04 8.97 1.75
CA ILE A 491 18.67 8.80 3.05
C ILE A 491 18.06 7.56 3.67
N SER A 492 18.88 6.67 4.19
CA SER A 492 18.44 5.50 4.92
C SER A 492 19.33 5.26 6.12
N GLY A 493 18.79 4.70 7.19
CA GLY A 493 19.61 4.38 8.35
C GLY A 493 18.78 4.19 9.60
N ILE A 494 19.48 4.07 10.72
CA ILE A 494 18.85 3.79 12.00
C ILE A 494 18.96 5.03 12.88
N ILE A 495 17.80 5.53 13.33
CA ILE A 495 17.72 6.57 14.35
C ILE A 495 17.00 5.98 15.55
N ASN A 496 17.65 5.97 16.72
CA ASN A 496 17.06 5.49 17.97
C ASN A 496 16.44 4.07 17.86
N ASN A 497 17.10 3.15 17.14
CA ASN A 497 16.64 1.79 16.80
C ASN A 497 15.47 1.67 15.82
N ILE A 498 15.12 2.75 15.12
CA ILE A 498 14.08 2.76 14.10
C ILE A 498 14.75 2.89 12.73
N ASP A 499 14.46 1.95 11.83
CA ASP A 499 14.88 2.02 10.43
C ASP A 499 14.03 3.10 9.75
N ILE A 500 14.71 4.12 9.21
CA ILE A 500 14.09 5.24 8.53
C ILE A 500 14.60 5.37 7.09
N ARG A 501 13.73 5.86 6.20
CA ARG A 501 14.10 6.25 4.85
C ARG A 501 13.44 7.57 4.49
N LEU A 502 14.19 8.46 3.84
CA LEU A 502 13.70 9.74 3.35
C LEU A 502 14.21 9.94 1.93
N SER A 503 13.33 10.27 0.99
CA SER A 503 13.73 10.60 -0.37
C SER A 503 12.87 11.70 -0.97
N LYS A 504 13.44 12.39 -1.96
CA LYS A 504 12.67 13.24 -2.87
C LYS A 504 12.09 12.32 -3.94
N VAL A 505 10.77 12.35 -4.10
CA VAL A 505 10.07 11.53 -5.09
C VAL A 505 9.26 12.40 -6.02
N ASN A 506 9.22 12.00 -7.29
CA ASN A 506 8.30 12.49 -8.28
C ASN A 506 7.56 11.28 -8.88
N VAL A 507 6.26 11.23 -8.66
CA VAL A 507 5.40 10.10 -8.98
C VAL A 507 4.40 10.56 -10.02
N SER A 508 4.32 9.81 -11.10
CA SER A 508 3.40 10.11 -12.20
C SER A 508 2.71 8.87 -12.71
N SER A 509 1.55 9.10 -13.32
CA SER A 509 0.85 8.10 -14.11
C SER A 509 1.10 8.39 -15.59
N THR A 510 1.29 7.34 -16.38
CA THR A 510 1.42 7.40 -17.84
C THR A 510 0.28 6.62 -18.47
N THR A 511 -0.36 7.19 -19.49
CA THR A 511 -1.44 6.53 -20.24
C THR A 511 -1.12 6.46 -21.72
N THR A 512 -1.67 5.43 -22.38
CA THR A 512 -1.59 5.24 -23.83
C THR A 512 -2.95 5.51 -24.46
N GLN A 513 -3.18 6.72 -24.98
CA GLN A 513 -4.42 7.06 -25.68
C GLN A 513 -4.51 6.41 -27.07
N ALA A 514 -5.73 6.21 -27.59
CA ALA A 514 -5.94 5.60 -28.90
C ALA A 514 -5.37 6.43 -30.07
N TRP A 515 -5.43 7.77 -30.01
CA TRP A 515 -4.87 8.64 -31.05
C TRP A 515 -3.34 8.61 -31.12
N THR A 516 -2.62 8.26 -30.03
CA THR A 516 -1.16 8.08 -30.13
C THR A 516 -0.80 6.86 -30.97
N LYS A 517 -1.69 5.86 -31.13
CA LYS A 517 -1.49 4.75 -32.07
C LYS A 517 -1.43 5.21 -33.53
N ILE A 518 -2.13 6.30 -33.89
CA ILE A 518 -2.14 6.87 -35.25
C ILE A 518 -0.75 7.42 -35.62
N PHE A 519 -0.01 7.93 -34.63
CA PHE A 519 1.34 8.47 -34.76
C PHE A 519 2.44 7.47 -34.36
N ASN A 520 2.12 6.18 -34.19
CA ASN A 520 3.09 5.19 -33.75
C ASN A 520 4.00 4.72 -34.92
N LEU A 521 5.28 5.13 -34.88
CA LEU A 521 6.25 4.95 -35.96
C LEU A 521 6.42 3.46 -36.33
N ASN A 522 6.48 2.58 -35.31
CA ASN A 522 6.79 1.16 -35.49
C ASN A 522 5.70 0.38 -36.25
N ARG A 523 4.43 0.79 -36.19
CA ARG A 523 3.31 0.05 -36.81
C ARG A 523 3.04 0.47 -38.25
N LYS A 524 3.38 1.70 -38.64
CA LYS A 524 3.14 2.23 -40.00
C LYS A 524 4.35 2.09 -40.93
N LEU A 525 5.58 2.07 -40.41
CA LEU A 525 6.80 1.89 -41.22
C LEU A 525 6.82 0.56 -41.98
N GLY A 526 6.35 -0.53 -41.36
CA GLY A 526 6.26 -1.85 -42.03
C GLY A 526 5.24 -1.91 -43.16
N ALA A 527 4.18 -1.10 -43.12
CA ALA A 527 3.15 -1.05 -44.16
C ALA A 527 3.50 -0.10 -45.33
N ILE A 528 4.41 0.85 -45.11
CA ILE A 528 4.90 1.83 -46.11
C ILE A 528 6.25 1.37 -46.71
N ALA A 529 6.76 0.21 -46.29
CA ALA A 529 8.08 -0.33 -46.62
C ALA A 529 8.32 -0.67 -48.11
N SER A 530 7.31 -0.54 -48.99
CA SER A 530 7.48 -0.80 -50.42
C SER A 530 8.24 0.31 -51.16
N VAL A 531 8.37 1.52 -50.59
CA VAL A 531 9.16 2.62 -51.19
C VAL A 531 9.99 3.35 -50.12
N PRO A 532 11.34 3.28 -50.16
CA PRO A 532 12.21 3.78 -49.09
C PRO A 532 12.09 5.30 -48.87
N ILE A 533 11.95 6.08 -49.94
CA ILE A 533 11.86 7.55 -49.86
C ILE A 533 10.55 8.00 -49.19
N VAL A 534 9.42 7.35 -49.53
CA VAL A 534 8.10 7.65 -48.96
C VAL A 534 8.05 7.25 -47.47
N SER A 535 8.68 6.13 -47.13
CA SER A 535 8.82 5.66 -45.75
C SER A 535 9.64 6.65 -44.89
N VAL A 536 10.74 7.17 -45.43
CA VAL A 536 11.58 8.18 -44.76
C VAL A 536 10.83 9.52 -44.60
N LEU A 537 10.16 10.02 -45.64
CA LEU A 537 9.37 11.26 -45.57
C LEU A 537 8.19 11.12 -44.58
N ALA A 538 7.51 9.98 -44.56
CA ALA A 538 6.45 9.69 -43.60
C ALA A 538 6.98 9.61 -42.16
N ALA A 539 8.16 9.02 -41.95
CA ALA A 539 8.80 8.97 -40.63
C ALA A 539 9.18 10.38 -40.14
N ILE A 540 9.73 11.23 -41.02
CA ILE A 540 10.07 12.62 -40.73
C ILE A 540 8.80 13.43 -40.39
N LEU A 541 7.72 13.26 -41.16
CA LEU A 541 6.44 13.92 -40.90
C LEU A 541 5.83 13.49 -39.55
N LEU A 542 5.88 12.20 -39.23
CA LEU A 542 5.39 11.69 -37.94
C LEU A 542 6.25 12.19 -36.77
N LEU A 543 7.57 12.27 -36.94
CA LEU A 543 8.49 12.78 -35.93
C LEU A 543 8.31 14.29 -35.69
N THR A 544 8.10 15.07 -36.74
CA THR A 544 7.79 16.51 -36.62
C THR A 544 6.45 16.74 -35.91
N LEU A 545 5.40 16.00 -36.27
CA LEU A 545 4.10 16.04 -35.57
C LEU A 545 4.20 15.66 -34.08
N ARG A 546 5.08 14.71 -33.73
CA ARG A 546 5.37 14.37 -32.33
C ARG A 546 6.08 15.51 -31.61
N LEU A 547 7.07 16.14 -32.23
CA LEU A 547 7.81 17.26 -31.64
C LEU A 547 6.90 18.45 -31.30
N PHE A 548 5.88 18.75 -32.12
CA PHE A 548 4.88 19.78 -31.81
C PHE A 548 4.19 19.57 -30.46
N LYS A 549 3.99 18.34 -30.00
CA LYS A 549 3.39 18.03 -28.68
C LYS A 549 4.26 18.51 -27.52
N GLY A 550 5.58 18.50 -27.70
CA GLY A 550 6.54 18.91 -26.67
C GLY A 550 6.74 20.43 -26.57
N ILE A 551 6.34 21.20 -27.60
CA ILE A 551 6.58 22.65 -27.65
C ILE A 551 5.92 23.38 -26.48
N PRO A 552 4.64 23.16 -26.11
CA PRO A 552 4.03 23.83 -24.97
C PRO A 552 4.78 23.57 -23.65
N TYR A 553 5.24 22.32 -23.45
CA TYR A 553 6.02 21.95 -22.27
C TYR A 553 7.38 22.66 -22.22
N ILE A 554 8.13 22.61 -23.33
CA ILE A 554 9.44 23.24 -23.46
C ILE A 554 9.32 24.75 -23.23
N PHE A 555 8.36 25.40 -23.92
CA PHE A 555 8.12 26.84 -23.80
C PHE A 555 7.76 27.22 -22.36
N THR A 556 6.80 26.52 -21.74
CA THR A 556 6.38 26.80 -20.36
C THR A 556 7.53 26.65 -19.37
N ARG A 557 8.38 25.63 -19.52
CA ARG A 557 9.57 25.43 -18.67
C ARG A 557 10.60 26.53 -18.86
N MET A 558 10.90 26.90 -20.10
CA MET A 558 11.89 27.95 -20.42
C MET A 558 11.45 29.34 -19.94
N VAL A 559 10.20 29.73 -20.19
CA VAL A 559 9.65 31.03 -19.73
C VAL A 559 9.62 31.11 -18.20
N ASN A 560 9.45 29.97 -17.52
CA ASN A 560 9.54 29.90 -16.06
C ASN A 560 10.97 29.69 -15.54
N GLY A 561 11.98 29.62 -16.41
CA GLY A 561 13.39 29.47 -16.05
C GLY A 561 13.72 28.14 -15.38
N LYS A 562 13.02 27.06 -15.74
CA LYS A 562 13.18 25.71 -15.18
C LYS A 562 13.97 24.79 -16.12
N SER A 563 14.52 23.70 -15.59
CA SER A 563 15.17 22.65 -16.40
C SER A 563 14.16 21.94 -17.29
N LEU A 564 14.65 21.45 -18.43
CA LEU A 564 13.91 20.51 -19.25
C LEU A 564 14.13 19.09 -18.71
N ASP A 565 13.03 18.44 -18.33
CA ASP A 565 13.03 17.00 -18.05
C ASP A 565 13.06 16.20 -19.36
N PHE A 566 14.23 15.65 -19.67
CA PHE A 566 14.44 14.83 -20.87
C PHE A 566 13.80 13.45 -20.78
N GLN A 567 13.53 12.94 -19.56
CA GLN A 567 12.81 11.67 -19.41
C GLN A 567 11.37 11.85 -19.83
N ARG A 568 10.73 12.95 -19.39
CA ARG A 568 9.40 13.33 -19.87
C ARG A 568 9.39 13.56 -21.38
N PHE A 569 10.38 14.25 -21.93
CA PHE A 569 10.51 14.42 -23.38
C PHE A 569 10.65 13.08 -24.11
N ARG A 570 11.47 12.15 -23.59
CA ARG A 570 11.63 10.80 -24.17
C ARG A 570 10.30 10.05 -24.16
N ILE A 571 9.58 10.05 -23.04
CA ILE A 571 8.30 9.36 -22.89
C ILE A 571 7.24 9.96 -23.83
N GLU A 572 7.13 11.29 -23.89
CA GLU A 572 6.13 11.98 -24.69
C GLU A 572 6.41 11.95 -26.20
N ILE A 573 7.67 12.09 -26.60
CA ILE A 573 8.07 12.30 -28.00
C ILE A 573 8.60 11.02 -28.65
N LEU A 574 9.50 10.31 -27.97
CA LEU A 574 10.15 9.10 -28.51
C LEU A 574 9.27 7.87 -28.31
N GLU A 575 8.80 7.63 -27.08
CA GLU A 575 7.91 6.51 -26.75
C GLU A 575 6.45 6.79 -27.15
N ASN A 576 6.10 8.05 -27.43
CA ASN A 576 4.75 8.48 -27.85
C ASN A 576 3.65 8.01 -26.88
N LYS A 577 4.00 7.99 -25.59
CA LYS A 577 3.08 7.88 -24.46
C LYS A 577 2.66 9.28 -24.04
N ILE A 578 1.54 9.43 -23.35
CA ILE A 578 1.18 10.73 -22.78
C ILE A 578 1.57 10.70 -21.32
N TYR A 579 2.39 11.67 -20.90
CA TYR A 579 2.57 11.96 -19.49
C TYR A 579 1.25 12.56 -19.00
N SER A 580 0.39 11.72 -18.46
CA SER A 580 -1.01 12.10 -18.24
C SER A 580 -1.19 12.90 -16.97
N HIS A 581 -0.51 12.53 -15.88
CA HIS A 581 -0.72 13.18 -14.59
C HIS A 581 0.47 13.07 -13.63
N GLN A 582 0.81 14.18 -12.98
CA GLN A 582 1.73 14.22 -11.84
C GLN A 582 0.92 13.90 -10.58
N VAL A 583 1.11 12.70 -10.04
CA VAL A 583 0.30 12.15 -8.94
C VAL A 583 0.79 12.67 -7.60
N PHE A 584 2.10 12.72 -7.40
CA PHE A 584 2.70 13.25 -6.19
C PHE A 584 4.11 13.73 -6.47
N THR A 585 4.48 14.91 -5.94
CA THR A 585 5.86 15.38 -6.00
C THR A 585 6.20 16.01 -4.66
N GLY A 586 7.25 15.51 -4.02
CA GLY A 586 7.54 15.94 -2.66
C GLY A 586 8.56 15.09 -1.93
N LEU A 587 8.51 15.18 -0.60
CA LEU A 587 9.28 14.33 0.30
C LEU A 587 8.44 13.13 0.68
N PHE A 588 9.03 11.95 0.58
CA PHE A 588 8.45 10.72 1.06
C PHE A 588 9.35 10.09 2.12
N PHE A 589 8.77 9.83 3.27
CA PHE A 589 9.46 9.33 4.45
C PHE A 589 8.80 8.04 4.92
N THR A 590 9.61 7.04 5.23
CA THR A 590 9.16 5.77 5.80
C THR A 590 9.91 5.46 7.08
N ALA A 591 9.24 4.86 8.05
CA ALA A 591 9.85 4.39 9.28
C ALA A 591 9.24 3.05 9.73
N LYS A 592 10.07 2.14 10.24
CA LYS A 592 9.65 0.82 10.74
C LYS A 592 9.64 0.79 12.27
N LEU A 593 8.46 0.76 12.86
CA LEU A 593 8.26 0.64 14.31
C LEU A 593 8.64 -0.77 14.83
N ASN A 594 9.23 -0.82 16.02
CA ASN A 594 9.58 -2.07 16.69
C ASN A 594 8.42 -2.68 17.50
N ASN A 595 7.33 -1.93 17.67
CA ASN A 595 6.18 -2.30 18.50
C ASN A 595 5.19 -3.22 17.76
N LYS A 596 4.07 -3.56 18.43
CA LYS A 596 2.98 -4.36 17.85
C LYS A 596 2.40 -3.67 16.60
N SER A 597 1.85 -4.49 15.70
CA SER A 597 1.17 -4.01 14.50
C SER A 597 0.01 -3.09 14.87
N GLN A 598 -0.03 -1.89 14.29
CA GLN A 598 -1.12 -0.93 14.48
C GLN A 598 -2.19 -1.11 13.39
N PRO A 599 -3.48 -0.87 13.71
CA PRO A 599 -4.56 -0.82 12.73
C PRO A 599 -4.34 0.34 11.77
N ILE A 600 -4.92 0.25 10.59
CA ILE A 600 -4.67 1.26 9.57
C ILE A 600 -5.27 2.60 10.00
N THR A 601 -4.44 3.64 10.04
CA THR A 601 -4.86 5.01 10.35
C THR A 601 -4.19 5.97 9.39
N VAL A 602 -4.98 6.75 8.66
CA VAL A 602 -4.52 7.68 7.63
C VAL A 602 -5.00 9.09 7.98
N ILE A 603 -4.07 10.03 8.04
CA ILE A 603 -4.31 11.46 8.25
C ILE A 603 -4.07 12.17 6.91
N LYS A 604 -5.13 12.75 6.35
CA LYS A 604 -5.08 13.52 5.10
C LYS A 604 -5.36 15.01 5.39
N PRO A 605 -4.68 15.95 4.70
CA PRO A 605 -5.00 17.37 4.82
C PRO A 605 -6.36 17.65 4.17
N LYS A 606 -7.15 18.54 4.77
CA LYS A 606 -8.36 19.06 4.16
C LYS A 606 -8.00 20.01 3.03
N LEU A 607 -8.56 19.78 1.84
CA LEU A 607 -8.45 20.65 0.69
C LEU A 607 -9.71 21.54 0.65
N VAL A 608 -9.62 22.72 0.02
CA VAL A 608 -10.60 23.83 0.15
C VAL A 608 -12.05 23.47 -0.29
N ASN A 609 -12.29 22.27 -0.83
CA ASN A 609 -13.61 21.78 -1.27
C ASN A 609 -13.97 20.38 -0.69
N ASP A 610 -13.73 20.20 0.61
CA ASP A 610 -13.53 18.89 1.26
C ASP A 610 -14.77 18.04 1.60
N ALA A 611 -15.99 18.39 1.14
CA ALA A 611 -17.16 17.50 1.31
C ALA A 611 -17.01 16.16 0.56
N ILE A 612 -15.97 16.05 -0.27
CA ILE A 612 -15.75 15.03 -1.28
C ILE A 612 -14.59 14.08 -0.93
N SER A 613 -13.76 14.43 0.05
CA SER A 613 -12.68 13.57 0.58
C SER A 613 -13.23 12.39 1.41
N LEU A 614 -14.54 12.36 1.68
CA LEU A 614 -15.27 11.28 2.37
C LEU A 614 -15.52 10.04 1.49
N LEU A 615 -15.04 10.03 0.24
CA LEU A 615 -15.56 9.14 -0.80
C LEU A 615 -14.64 7.97 -1.18
N ASP A 616 -13.50 7.78 -0.51
CA ASP A 616 -12.46 6.86 -0.99
C ASP A 616 -12.12 5.68 -0.06
N ASP A 617 -12.89 5.39 0.98
CA ASP A 617 -12.62 4.21 1.83
C ASP A 617 -13.89 3.63 2.46
N GLU A 618 -14.43 2.55 1.91
CA GLU A 618 -15.60 1.85 2.49
C GLU A 618 -15.25 1.08 3.76
N GLU A 619 -13.96 0.77 3.98
CA GLU A 619 -13.44 -0.01 5.11
C GLU A 619 -13.05 0.83 6.33
N LYS A 620 -12.75 2.12 6.14
CA LYS A 620 -12.24 3.00 7.21
C LYS A 620 -13.24 4.08 7.57
N GLN A 621 -13.44 4.26 8.86
CA GLN A 621 -14.38 5.26 9.37
C GLN A 621 -13.65 6.59 9.57
N LEU A 622 -14.35 7.69 9.27
CA LEU A 622 -13.91 9.02 9.66
C LEU A 622 -13.90 9.11 11.19
N VAL A 623 -12.76 9.48 11.75
CA VAL A 623 -12.58 9.64 13.19
C VAL A 623 -12.55 11.12 13.52
N GLU A 624 -13.54 11.59 14.29
CA GLU A 624 -13.49 12.93 14.86
C GLU A 624 -12.50 12.97 16.04
N ILE A 625 -11.60 13.95 15.97
CA ILE A 625 -10.61 14.26 16.99
C ILE A 625 -11.12 15.44 17.83
N GLU A 626 -10.82 15.46 19.13
CA GLU A 626 -11.26 16.52 20.05
C GLU A 626 -10.40 17.80 19.91
N ASN A 627 -10.22 18.28 18.69
CA ASN A 627 -9.53 19.53 18.38
C ASN A 627 -10.11 20.17 17.12
N SER A 628 -10.78 21.31 17.29
CA SER A 628 -11.50 22.01 16.21
C SER A 628 -10.57 22.55 15.12
N GLU A 629 -9.40 23.05 15.51
CA GLU A 629 -8.39 23.58 14.60
C GLU A 629 -7.77 22.48 13.74
N PHE A 630 -7.49 21.33 14.34
CA PHE A 630 -7.03 20.14 13.64
C PHE A 630 -8.09 19.62 12.68
N ASN A 631 -9.34 19.46 13.12
CA ASN A 631 -10.43 18.99 12.26
C ASN A 631 -10.76 19.98 11.14
N TYR A 632 -10.39 21.26 11.27
CA TYR A 632 -10.49 22.23 10.17
C TYR A 632 -9.41 21.98 9.10
N LEU A 633 -8.22 21.55 9.50
CA LEU A 633 -7.05 21.39 8.63
C LEU A 633 -6.83 19.95 8.12
N PHE A 634 -7.33 18.94 8.82
CA PHE A 634 -7.09 17.52 8.56
C PHE A 634 -8.34 16.66 8.74
N SER A 635 -8.35 15.51 8.05
CA SER A 635 -9.32 14.43 8.18
C SER A 635 -8.57 13.14 8.58
N VAL A 636 -9.13 12.37 9.50
CA VAL A 636 -8.54 11.11 9.99
C VAL A 636 -9.44 9.95 9.63
N TYR A 637 -8.89 8.95 8.96
CA TYR A 637 -9.56 7.71 8.59
C TYR A 637 -8.90 6.56 9.31
N SER A 638 -9.68 5.68 9.93
CA SER A 638 -9.12 4.52 10.63
C SER A 638 -10.05 3.31 10.61
N GLU A 639 -9.47 2.13 10.69
CA GLU A 639 -10.18 0.87 10.96
C GLU A 639 -10.65 0.79 12.44
N ASN A 640 -10.03 1.56 13.35
CA ASN A 640 -10.35 1.53 14.77
C ASN A 640 -10.30 2.93 15.39
N GLN A 641 -11.47 3.49 15.70
CA GLN A 641 -11.59 4.85 16.25
C GLN A 641 -10.83 5.06 17.56
N VAL A 642 -10.81 4.06 18.45
CA VAL A 642 -10.13 4.16 19.76
C VAL A 642 -8.62 4.21 19.58
N GLN A 643 -8.07 3.37 18.70
CA GLN A 643 -6.63 3.37 18.42
C GLN A 643 -6.20 4.61 17.64
N ALA A 644 -7.03 5.11 16.73
CA ALA A 644 -6.77 6.35 16.02
C ALA A 644 -6.56 7.53 16.98
N ARG A 645 -7.43 7.71 17.98
CA ARG A 645 -7.28 8.76 19.00
C ARG A 645 -6.03 8.59 19.87
N LYS A 646 -5.56 7.36 20.05
CA LYS A 646 -4.29 7.08 20.75
C LYS A 646 -3.07 7.46 19.91
N ILE A 647 -3.11 7.19 18.61
CA ILE A 647 -2.02 7.52 17.66
C ILE A 647 -1.97 9.03 17.41
N VAL A 648 -3.14 9.65 17.22
CA VAL A 648 -3.30 11.10 17.02
C VAL A 648 -3.24 11.81 18.37
N SER A 649 -2.09 11.76 19.02
CA SER A 649 -1.85 12.39 20.32
C SER A 649 -1.90 13.93 20.25
N ASN A 650 -2.14 14.59 21.38
CA ASN A 650 -2.12 16.06 21.46
C ASN A 650 -0.81 16.67 20.93
N SER A 651 0.34 16.03 21.20
CA SER A 651 1.63 16.50 20.67
C SER A 651 1.68 16.42 19.13
N LEU A 652 1.20 15.32 18.54
CA LEU A 652 1.16 15.17 17.08
C LEU A 652 0.21 16.20 16.45
N ILE A 653 -0.97 16.39 17.05
CA ILE A 653 -1.95 17.40 16.62
C ILE A 653 -1.30 18.78 16.55
N GLU A 654 -0.72 19.24 17.66
CA GLU A 654 -0.09 20.58 17.74
C GLU A 654 1.00 20.76 16.70
N LYS A 655 1.84 19.75 16.49
CA LYS A 655 2.92 19.81 15.49
C LYS A 655 2.38 19.91 14.07
N LEU A 656 1.35 19.15 13.73
CA LEU A 656 0.76 19.17 12.39
C LEU A 656 0.05 20.48 12.10
N VAL A 657 -0.73 20.99 13.06
CA VAL A 657 -1.40 22.29 12.96
C VAL A 657 -0.36 23.41 12.79
N ARG A 658 0.64 23.49 13.67
CA ARG A 658 1.71 24.50 13.57
C ARG A 658 2.47 24.40 12.26
N PHE A 659 2.80 23.19 11.81
CA PHE A 659 3.48 22.98 10.54
C PHE A 659 2.63 23.48 9.37
N ARG A 660 1.34 23.10 9.34
CA ARG A 660 0.39 23.48 8.28
C ARG A 660 0.23 25.00 8.20
N GLN A 661 0.04 25.66 9.34
CA GLN A 661 -0.11 27.13 9.41
C GLN A 661 1.16 27.87 8.98
N LYS A 662 2.33 27.42 9.44
CA LYS A 662 3.61 28.07 9.15
C LYS A 662 4.07 27.86 7.71
N ASN A 663 3.95 26.63 7.21
CA ASN A 663 4.53 26.24 5.93
C ASN A 663 3.55 26.33 4.76
N ASN A 664 2.23 26.24 5.04
CA ASN A 664 1.16 26.11 4.05
C ASN A 664 1.45 24.97 3.05
N LYS A 665 1.79 23.79 3.58
CA LYS A 665 2.13 22.58 2.82
C LYS A 665 1.26 21.40 3.20
N ASN A 666 0.82 20.62 2.21
CA ASN A 666 0.04 19.40 2.43
C ASN A 666 0.98 18.35 3.02
N ILE A 667 0.59 17.80 4.18
CA ILE A 667 1.27 16.70 4.84
C ILE A 667 0.27 15.57 5.03
N TYR A 668 0.70 14.37 4.67
CA TYR A 668 -0.05 13.14 4.81
C TYR A 668 0.72 12.21 5.72
N ILE A 669 0.00 11.50 6.58
CA ILE A 669 0.58 10.51 7.48
C ILE A 669 -0.25 9.25 7.40
N SER A 670 0.41 8.11 7.31
CA SER A 670 -0.26 6.81 7.31
C SER A 670 0.47 5.82 8.20
N PHE A 671 -0.31 5.13 9.02
CA PHE A 671 0.09 4.05 9.90
C PHE A 671 -0.47 2.76 9.32
N VAL A 672 0.40 1.84 8.86
CA VAL A 672 -0.03 0.55 8.30
C VAL A 672 0.84 -0.56 8.89
N GLY A 673 0.25 -1.31 9.82
CA GLY A 673 0.93 -2.36 10.55
C GLY A 673 2.11 -1.83 11.38
N LYS A 674 3.35 -2.18 11.01
CA LYS A 674 4.56 -1.67 11.67
C LYS A 674 5.24 -0.51 10.94
N MET A 675 4.60 0.04 9.90
CA MET A 675 5.19 1.08 9.07
C MET A 675 4.47 2.42 9.29
N ILE A 676 5.26 3.48 9.39
CA ILE A 676 4.80 4.87 9.31
C ILE A 676 5.24 5.41 7.96
N TYR A 677 4.33 6.07 7.27
CA TYR A 677 4.60 6.82 6.05
C TYR A 677 4.26 8.28 6.29
N VAL A 678 5.15 9.18 5.89
CA VAL A 678 4.90 10.63 5.91
C VAL A 678 5.23 11.18 4.52
N ALA A 679 4.28 11.88 3.93
CA ALA A 679 4.45 12.52 2.63
C ALA A 679 4.19 14.02 2.75
N ILE A 680 5.08 14.85 2.23
CA ILE A 680 4.90 16.31 2.20
C ILE A 680 5.00 16.79 0.76
N GLU A 681 3.97 17.47 0.27
CA GLU A 681 3.90 17.92 -1.12
C GLU A 681 4.74 19.18 -1.39
N TYR A 682 5.44 19.11 -2.51
CA TYR A 682 6.17 20.22 -3.13
C TYR A 682 5.86 20.22 -4.63
N PRO A 683 4.68 20.72 -5.06
CA PRO A 683 4.28 20.72 -6.47
C PRO A 683 5.23 21.53 -7.36
N GLU A 684 5.85 22.58 -6.80
CA GLU A 684 6.89 23.37 -7.46
C GLU A 684 8.28 22.71 -7.47
N GLY A 685 8.43 21.53 -6.86
CA GLY A 685 9.71 20.84 -6.68
C GLY A 685 10.51 21.32 -5.46
N ILE A 686 11.26 20.39 -4.85
CA ILE A 686 12.15 20.68 -3.72
C ILE A 686 13.49 21.19 -4.26
N PHE A 687 13.84 22.43 -3.87
CA PHE A 687 15.04 23.14 -4.34
C PHE A 687 15.24 23.10 -5.85
N GLU A 688 14.16 23.11 -6.64
CA GLU A 688 14.26 23.15 -8.09
C GLU A 688 15.05 24.41 -8.49
N PRO A 689 16.24 24.27 -9.10
CA PRO A 689 17.03 25.42 -9.51
C PRO A 689 16.22 26.24 -10.51
N ASN A 690 16.34 27.56 -10.45
CA ASN A 690 15.58 28.44 -11.32
C ASN A 690 16.47 29.56 -11.84
N LEU A 691 16.37 29.86 -13.14
CA LEU A 691 17.14 30.91 -13.77
C LEU A 691 16.70 32.30 -13.30
N PHE A 692 15.42 32.50 -13.01
CA PHE A 692 14.84 33.81 -12.73
C PHE A 692 14.60 34.07 -11.23
N ARG A 693 14.78 33.06 -10.37
CA ARG A 693 14.71 33.20 -8.91
C ARG A 693 16.10 33.04 -8.27
N SER A 694 16.42 33.91 -7.32
CA SER A 694 17.68 33.83 -6.58
C SER A 694 17.70 32.62 -5.62
N MET A 695 18.83 31.92 -5.57
CA MET A 695 19.03 30.78 -4.66
C MET A 695 19.54 31.19 -3.28
N LEU A 696 19.77 32.48 -3.03
CA LEU A 696 20.32 32.98 -1.76
C LEU A 696 19.28 33.05 -0.62
N ARG A 697 18.01 32.77 -0.89
CA ARG A 697 16.95 32.92 0.13
C ARG A 697 17.08 31.84 1.20
N PHE A 698 17.07 32.23 2.47
CA PHE A 698 17.08 31.29 3.60
C PHE A 698 15.76 30.54 3.76
N THR A 699 14.62 31.21 3.52
CA THR A 699 13.28 30.66 3.79
C THR A 699 13.02 29.27 3.18
N PRO A 700 13.34 28.97 1.91
CA PRO A 700 13.12 27.62 1.36
C PRO A 700 13.94 26.53 2.07
N LEU A 701 15.17 26.86 2.51
CA LEU A 701 16.04 25.94 3.24
C LEU A 701 15.53 25.69 4.65
N GLN A 702 15.06 26.74 5.32
CA GLN A 702 14.42 26.64 6.62
C GLN A 702 13.17 25.75 6.56
N LYS A 703 12.25 26.01 5.61
CA LYS A 703 11.02 25.20 5.45
C LYS A 703 11.32 23.73 5.21
N TYR A 704 12.36 23.45 4.41
CA TYR A 704 12.82 22.09 4.18
C TYR A 704 13.39 21.44 5.44
N PHE A 705 14.26 22.13 6.18
CA PHE A 705 14.83 21.63 7.42
C PHE A 705 13.73 21.35 8.46
N GLU A 706 12.75 22.24 8.59
CA GLU A 706 11.59 22.06 9.47
C GLU A 706 10.74 20.84 9.06
N ALA A 707 10.56 20.61 7.76
CA ALA A 707 9.85 19.44 7.26
C ALA A 707 10.56 18.13 7.62
N VAL A 708 11.88 18.06 7.44
CA VAL A 708 12.69 16.89 7.84
C VAL A 708 12.66 16.71 9.36
N GLN A 709 12.79 17.79 10.12
CA GLN A 709 12.75 17.74 11.58
C GLN A 709 11.39 17.25 12.10
N LEU A 710 10.29 17.67 11.48
CA LEU A 710 8.95 17.18 11.80
C LEU A 710 8.85 15.67 11.58
N MET A 711 9.26 15.17 10.41
CA MET A 711 9.24 13.73 10.10
C MET A 711 10.02 12.91 11.13
N LEU A 712 11.21 13.37 11.52
CA LEU A 712 12.03 12.69 12.52
C LEU A 712 11.41 12.73 13.92
N ARG A 713 10.81 13.86 14.32
CA ARG A 713 10.15 14.01 15.63
C ARG A 713 8.87 13.19 15.75
N ILE A 714 8.14 12.97 14.65
CA ILE A 714 6.95 12.09 14.64
C ILE A 714 7.35 10.67 15.03
N VAL A 715 8.47 10.17 14.49
CA VAL A 715 8.93 8.81 14.75
C VAL A 715 9.40 8.61 16.20
N GLU A 716 10.02 9.62 16.80
CA GLU A 716 10.49 9.54 18.19
C GLU A 716 9.35 9.40 19.20
N GLU A 717 8.23 10.09 18.98
CA GLU A 717 7.09 10.07 19.91
C GLU A 717 6.28 8.79 19.90
N LEU A 718 6.46 7.95 18.87
CA LEU A 718 5.71 6.72 18.68
C LEU A 718 6.46 5.47 19.16
N LYS A 719 7.61 5.68 19.81
CA LYS A 719 8.36 4.66 20.56
C LYS A 719 7.60 4.27 21.82
#